data_AF-A0A182P3Q7-F1
#
_entry.id   AF-A0A182P3Q7-F1
#
_cell.length_a   1.000
_cell.length_b   1.000
_cell.length_c   1.000
_cell.angle_alpha   90.00
_cell.angle_beta   90.00
_cell.angle_gamma   90.00
#
_symmetry.space_group_name_H-M   'P 1'
#
loop_
_entity.id
_entity.type
_entity.pdbx_description
1 polymer ?
#
loop_
_entity_poly.entity_id
_entity_poly.type
_entity_poly.pdbx_seq_one_letter_code
_entity_poly.pdbx_strand_id
1 'polypeptide(L)'
;MDVMSPQLMWIGTRCYRVNHAKTMTMEEQSSDQPQGYVEEDLYGEDDREEEYEIELTDKGKFQTAFHVPAAFYAMIIGAKGQTRQRLEAETKAQIRVPKQGTTGDIVVTGSSRKSVAAARSRIELIVIGARNKQQFTHFLSVPLNVPDVMKRFAEFRHKIVHKLPVAFSVDESLFQQPEKLHITLCTMSLMDNEDRANAAQILLDCQESIISPILKENGPLDVRVRGLEYMNDDPHAVDVLYGKIESPALQTAADQIYEYFIAKGLMQKKYEHVKLHVTLINSLFRVSQSEIVDEKAAERKRITFDASEILRLYGEYDFGSVVLNEIHLSQRFSTSCTGYYEATAVLKLIIEGGQFRKSTRCDGKVILITGANTGIGKETARELLKRGGKVYIACRSLERGNEARSDIIAQTGLGDIHVRELDLASLESIRKFAKGFLEEEKRLDILINNAGVMACPKALTNDGFEQQLGVNHLGHFLLTNLLLDRLKASAPSRIINLSSLAHKYGKINQKDLNSEHSYNQVTAYCQSKLANVMFTRELAKRLQGTSVTAYAVHPGTVDTDLPRHMGSLFFLFDHKLIKPLLRITFKTPLSGAQTTLYTALDEDLTEESGKYYAEQKLSKYARNDEIATWLWDESARMTGLSG
;
A
#
# COMPACT_ATOMS: atom_id res chain seq x y z
N MET A 1 33.10 10.29 16.04
CA MET A 1 33.24 11.73 15.72
C MET A 1 32.51 11.96 14.42
N ASP A 2 31.61 12.93 14.45
CA ASP A 2 30.76 13.38 13.34
C ASP A 2 31.55 13.70 12.08
N VAL A 3 31.41 12.89 11.03
CA VAL A 3 31.78 13.29 9.66
C VAL A 3 30.79 12.65 8.68
N MET A 4 30.04 13.51 7.99
CA MET A 4 29.27 13.25 6.74
C MET A 4 27.90 12.57 6.85
N SER A 5 27.02 13.09 7.68
CA SER A 5 25.57 13.09 7.37
C SER A 5 25.20 14.44 6.70
N PRO A 6 24.27 14.49 5.73
CA PRO A 6 23.83 15.76 5.13
C PRO A 6 23.37 16.70 6.24
N GLN A 7 23.75 17.98 6.16
CA GLN A 7 23.53 18.93 7.26
C GLN A 7 22.06 18.92 7.68
N LEU A 8 21.83 18.66 8.97
CA LEU A 8 20.50 18.71 9.55
C LEU A 8 20.10 20.17 9.71
N MET A 9 19.07 20.58 8.98
CA MET A 9 18.47 21.89 9.08
C MET A 9 17.15 21.77 9.83
N TRP A 10 17.01 22.54 10.91
CA TRP A 10 15.76 22.61 11.65
C TRP A 10 14.93 23.78 11.14
N ILE A 11 13.69 23.51 10.72
CA ILE A 11 12.71 24.56 10.38
C ILE A 11 11.45 24.30 11.21
N GLY A 12 11.24 25.12 12.24
CA GLY A 12 10.20 24.90 13.24
C GLY A 12 10.46 23.63 14.06
N THR A 13 9.46 22.74 14.16
CA THR A 13 9.57 21.46 14.88
C THR A 13 10.03 20.29 14.01
N ARG A 14 10.39 20.53 12.74
CA ARG A 14 10.78 19.50 11.78
C ARG A 14 12.26 19.62 11.42
N CYS A 15 12.91 18.46 11.36
CA CYS A 15 14.33 18.32 11.02
C CYS A 15 14.47 17.82 9.58
N TYR A 16 15.26 18.51 8.76
CA TYR A 16 15.46 18.27 7.33
C TYR A 16 16.91 17.88 7.07
N ARG A 17 17.16 16.99 6.11
CA ARG A 17 18.51 16.71 5.58
C ARG A 17 18.68 17.44 4.24
N VAL A 18 19.72 18.26 4.13
CA VAL A 18 20.03 19.01 2.91
C VAL A 18 21.13 18.30 2.12
N ASN A 19 20.81 17.83 0.92
CA ASN A 19 21.79 17.21 0.01
C ASN A 19 22.41 18.29 -0.88
N HIS A 20 23.70 18.54 -0.73
CA HIS A 20 24.44 19.41 -1.65
C HIS A 20 24.86 18.59 -2.88
N ALA A 21 24.68 19.14 -4.08
CA ALA A 21 25.29 18.55 -5.27
C ALA A 21 26.82 18.54 -5.09
N LYS A 22 27.50 17.50 -5.60
CA LYS A 22 28.98 17.53 -5.68
C LYS A 22 29.39 18.72 -6.57
N THR A 23 29.86 19.79 -5.95
CA THR A 23 30.54 20.89 -6.65
C THR A 23 31.89 20.34 -7.10
N MET A 24 32.13 20.18 -8.40
CA MET A 24 33.47 19.89 -8.88
C MET A 24 34.37 21.08 -8.50
N THR A 25 35.39 20.84 -7.68
CA THR A 25 36.40 21.83 -7.35
C THR A 25 37.22 22.16 -8.60
N MET A 26 37.54 23.45 -8.78
CA MET A 26 38.20 24.02 -9.97
C MET A 26 39.57 23.40 -10.32
N GLU A 27 40.12 22.51 -9.49
CA GLU A 27 41.40 21.82 -9.73
C GLU A 27 41.28 20.57 -10.63
N GLU A 28 40.09 19.98 -10.78
CA GLU A 28 39.90 18.83 -11.69
C GLU A 28 39.82 19.24 -13.18
N GLN A 29 40.00 20.53 -13.51
CA GLN A 29 40.05 21.06 -14.88
C GLN A 29 41.47 21.28 -15.42
N SER A 30 42.54 21.03 -14.67
CA SER A 30 43.89 21.44 -15.08
C SER A 30 44.76 20.37 -15.76
N SER A 31 44.26 19.16 -16.03
CA SER A 31 45.05 18.13 -16.74
C SER A 31 44.55 17.75 -18.13
N ASP A 32 43.41 18.27 -18.58
CA ASP A 32 42.95 18.10 -19.96
C ASP A 32 42.62 19.47 -20.55
N GLN A 33 43.13 19.72 -21.75
CA GLN A 33 42.91 20.96 -22.51
C GLN A 33 41.41 21.30 -22.61
N PRO A 34 41.02 22.58 -22.72
CA PRO A 34 39.62 22.99 -22.80
C PRO A 34 39.02 22.57 -24.15
N GLN A 35 38.61 21.31 -24.27
CA GLN A 35 37.60 20.93 -25.24
C GLN A 35 36.28 21.52 -24.73
N GLY A 36 35.84 22.59 -25.39
CA GLY A 36 34.50 23.11 -25.22
C GLY A 36 33.50 21.96 -25.31
N TYR A 37 32.47 21.99 -24.47
CA TYR A 37 31.31 21.11 -24.64
C TYR A 37 30.82 21.24 -26.09
N VAL A 38 31.12 20.25 -26.92
CA VAL A 38 30.52 20.08 -28.23
C VAL A 38 29.17 19.43 -27.96
N GLU A 39 28.12 20.19 -28.25
CA GLU A 39 26.75 19.70 -28.36
C GLU A 39 26.77 18.68 -29.51
N GLU A 40 26.65 17.39 -29.20
CA GLU A 40 26.31 16.42 -30.24
C GLU A 40 24.86 16.70 -30.65
N ASP A 41 24.70 17.16 -31.88
CA ASP A 41 23.43 17.39 -32.58
C ASP A 41 22.60 16.09 -32.65
N LEU A 42 21.94 15.76 -31.55
CA LEU A 42 20.85 14.78 -31.49
C LEU A 42 19.53 15.54 -31.71
N TYR A 43 19.37 16.18 -32.87
CA TYR A 43 18.14 16.90 -33.24
C TYR A 43 17.14 15.98 -33.93
N GLY A 44 16.18 15.47 -33.14
CA GLY A 44 14.79 15.51 -33.58
C GLY A 44 14.20 16.82 -33.06
N GLU A 45 13.55 17.62 -33.91
CA GLU A 45 12.65 18.68 -33.45
C GLU A 45 11.51 18.01 -32.68
N ASP A 46 11.69 17.85 -31.37
CA ASP A 46 10.68 17.28 -30.50
C ASP A 46 9.68 18.40 -30.19
N ASP A 47 8.54 18.37 -30.88
CA ASP A 47 7.37 19.24 -30.70
C ASP A 47 6.69 19.02 -29.33
N ARG A 48 7.46 19.12 -28.23
CA ARG A 48 6.96 19.05 -26.84
C ARG A 48 6.28 20.37 -26.40
N GLU A 49 5.83 21.20 -27.35
CA GLU A 49 5.10 22.44 -27.05
C GLU A 49 3.81 22.16 -26.29
N GLU A 50 3.17 21.02 -26.51
CA GLU A 50 1.90 20.64 -25.86
C GLU A 50 2.08 20.03 -24.46
N GLU A 51 3.30 19.63 -24.09
CA GLU A 51 3.56 18.94 -22.82
C GLU A 51 3.74 19.91 -21.64
N TYR A 52 4.03 21.17 -21.91
CA TYR A 52 4.33 22.17 -20.89
C TYR A 52 3.15 23.12 -20.64
N GLU A 53 2.84 23.33 -19.36
CA GLU A 53 1.91 24.38 -18.94
C GLU A 53 2.52 25.76 -19.21
N ILE A 54 2.15 26.35 -20.36
CA ILE A 54 2.57 27.68 -20.80
C ILE A 54 1.35 28.60 -20.84
N GLU A 55 1.36 29.62 -19.99
CA GLU A 55 0.28 30.59 -19.80
C GLU A 55 0.58 31.93 -20.50
N LEU A 56 -0.49 32.63 -20.92
CA LEU A 56 -0.39 34.00 -21.43
C LEU A 56 -0.53 34.99 -20.26
N THR A 57 0.49 35.81 -20.05
CA THR A 57 0.52 36.84 -19.01
C THR A 57 -0.29 38.08 -19.42
N ASP A 58 -0.73 38.87 -18.43
CA ASP A 58 -1.43 40.16 -18.62
C ASP A 58 -0.67 41.17 -19.49
N LYS A 59 0.65 40.97 -19.65
CA LYS A 59 1.53 41.81 -20.47
C LYS A 59 1.70 41.30 -21.90
N GLY A 60 0.90 40.32 -22.32
CA GLY A 60 0.93 39.73 -23.67
C GLY A 60 2.13 38.83 -23.95
N LYS A 61 2.88 38.41 -22.92
CA LYS A 61 4.00 37.45 -23.02
C LYS A 61 3.58 36.05 -22.58
N PHE A 62 4.25 35.03 -23.09
CA PHE A 62 4.08 33.65 -22.63
C PHE A 62 5.03 33.35 -21.48
N GLN A 63 4.58 32.56 -20.50
CA GLN A 63 5.36 32.19 -19.33
C GLN A 63 5.11 30.74 -18.92
N THR A 64 6.14 30.08 -18.39
CA THR A 64 6.02 28.84 -17.64
C THR A 64 6.85 28.93 -16.36
N ALA A 65 6.37 28.30 -15.30
CA ALA A 65 7.09 28.14 -14.03
C ALA A 65 7.20 26.64 -13.73
N PHE A 66 8.36 26.20 -13.27
CA PHE A 66 8.58 24.81 -12.92
C PHE A 66 9.67 24.65 -11.87
N HIS A 67 9.51 23.60 -11.06
CA HIS A 67 10.46 23.26 -10.03
C HIS A 67 11.77 22.72 -10.61
N VAL A 68 12.87 23.20 -10.08
CA VAL A 68 14.19 22.59 -10.23
C VAL A 68 14.86 22.61 -8.86
N PRO A 69 15.43 21.49 -8.39
CA PRO A 69 16.15 21.48 -7.12
C PRO A 69 17.25 22.53 -7.08
N ALA A 70 17.34 23.26 -5.96
CA ALA A 70 18.31 24.35 -5.79
C ALA A 70 19.77 23.90 -6.00
N ALA A 71 20.04 22.60 -5.80
CA ALA A 71 21.31 21.96 -6.08
C ALA A 71 21.77 22.08 -7.55
N PHE A 72 20.85 22.30 -8.50
CA PHE A 72 21.14 22.40 -9.93
C PHE A 72 21.12 23.84 -10.49
N TYR A 73 20.75 24.86 -9.69
CA TYR A 73 20.72 26.25 -10.17
C TYR A 73 22.06 26.73 -10.73
N ALA A 74 23.18 26.34 -10.09
CA ALA A 74 24.51 26.72 -10.55
C ALA A 74 24.82 26.18 -11.95
N MET A 75 24.29 25.02 -12.32
CA MET A 75 24.50 24.40 -13.65
C MET A 75 23.72 25.13 -14.73
N ILE A 76 22.52 25.62 -14.40
CA ILE A 76 21.68 26.41 -15.32
C ILE A 76 22.26 27.82 -15.51
N ILE A 77 22.76 28.42 -14.42
CA ILE A 77 23.40 29.75 -14.47
C ILE A 77 24.73 29.66 -15.24
N GLY A 78 25.56 28.67 -14.93
CA GLY A 78 26.89 28.51 -15.50
C GLY A 78 27.93 29.48 -14.93
N ALA A 79 29.20 29.27 -15.26
CA ALA A 79 30.28 30.14 -14.83
C ALA A 79 30.01 31.60 -15.29
N LYS A 80 30.00 32.54 -14.33
CA LYS A 80 29.68 33.96 -14.56
C LYS A 80 28.33 34.20 -15.30
N GLY A 81 27.40 33.26 -15.26
CA GLY A 81 26.10 33.37 -15.94
C GLY A 81 26.10 33.00 -17.43
N GLN A 82 27.21 32.47 -17.96
CA GLN A 82 27.37 32.21 -19.40
C GLN A 82 26.33 31.22 -19.96
N THR A 83 26.02 30.13 -19.24
CA THR A 83 25.05 29.14 -19.70
C THR A 83 23.67 29.76 -19.85
N ARG A 84 23.20 30.51 -18.84
CA ARG A 84 21.91 31.19 -18.90
C ARG A 84 21.86 32.20 -20.04
N GLN A 85 22.89 33.04 -20.19
CA GLN A 85 22.95 34.04 -21.27
C GLN A 85 22.89 33.40 -22.65
N ARG A 86 23.58 32.27 -22.85
CA ARG A 86 23.54 31.49 -24.08
C ARG A 86 22.13 30.96 -24.36
N LEU A 87 21.50 30.33 -23.36
CA LEU A 87 20.13 29.82 -23.48
C LEU A 87 19.14 30.95 -23.84
N GLU A 88 19.22 32.09 -23.16
CA GLU A 88 18.37 33.26 -23.43
C GLU A 88 18.57 33.79 -24.87
N ALA A 89 19.82 33.86 -25.35
CA ALA A 89 20.14 34.34 -26.68
C ALA A 89 19.60 33.40 -27.79
N GLU A 90 19.79 32.09 -27.63
CA GLU A 90 19.42 31.11 -28.65
C GLU A 90 17.90 30.87 -28.71
N THR A 91 17.22 30.90 -27.56
CA THR A 91 15.77 30.63 -27.48
C THR A 91 14.92 31.88 -27.56
N LYS A 92 15.53 33.08 -27.44
CA LYS A 92 14.86 34.38 -27.35
C LYS A 92 13.89 34.48 -26.15
N ALA A 93 14.10 33.67 -25.13
CA ALA A 93 13.36 33.71 -23.87
C ALA A 93 14.20 34.37 -22.76
N GLN A 94 13.55 34.81 -21.69
CA GLN A 94 14.17 35.29 -20.46
C GLN A 94 14.04 34.21 -19.39
N ILE A 95 15.13 33.90 -18.69
CA ILE A 95 15.21 32.83 -17.69
C ILE A 95 15.50 33.44 -16.33
N ARG A 96 14.57 33.31 -15.40
CA ARG A 96 14.74 33.72 -14.01
C ARG A 96 14.95 32.50 -13.13
N VAL A 97 16.18 32.36 -12.65
CA VAL A 97 16.56 31.36 -11.64
C VAL A 97 16.49 32.00 -10.25
N PRO A 98 15.93 31.33 -9.22
CA PRO A 98 15.96 31.81 -7.85
C PRO A 98 17.40 32.06 -7.34
N LYS A 99 17.53 32.88 -6.29
CA LYS A 99 18.85 33.17 -5.70
C LYS A 99 19.44 31.91 -5.08
N GLN A 100 20.76 31.76 -5.15
CA GLN A 100 21.45 30.65 -4.53
C GLN A 100 21.15 30.60 -3.02
N GLY A 101 20.71 29.44 -2.52
CA GLY A 101 20.26 29.26 -1.14
C GLY A 101 18.78 29.58 -0.87
N THR A 102 18.01 30.00 -1.89
CA THR A 102 16.55 30.12 -1.81
C THR A 102 15.88 29.02 -2.62
N THR A 103 14.68 28.59 -2.20
CA THR A 103 13.84 27.65 -2.94
C THR A 103 12.81 28.40 -3.77
N GLY A 104 12.54 27.94 -4.99
CA GLY A 104 11.45 28.45 -5.82
C GLY A 104 11.49 27.93 -7.25
N ASP A 105 10.47 28.28 -8.02
CA ASP A 105 10.40 27.88 -9.42
C ASP A 105 11.36 28.67 -10.30
N ILE A 106 11.87 27.99 -11.32
CA ILE A 106 12.47 28.67 -12.46
C ILE A 106 11.34 29.20 -13.32
N VAL A 107 11.42 30.48 -13.67
CA VAL A 107 10.44 31.15 -14.50
C VAL A 107 11.06 31.46 -15.85
N VAL A 108 10.43 30.96 -16.93
CA VAL A 108 10.82 31.26 -18.30
C VAL A 108 9.73 32.11 -18.94
N THR A 109 10.11 33.22 -19.58
CA THR A 109 9.17 34.15 -20.22
C THR A 109 9.63 34.49 -21.63
N GLY A 110 8.75 34.47 -22.62
CA GLY A 110 9.07 34.70 -24.02
C GLY A 110 7.95 35.41 -24.78
N SER A 111 8.25 35.84 -26.02
CA SER A 111 7.24 36.46 -26.91
C SER A 111 6.36 35.44 -27.64
N SER A 112 6.73 34.16 -27.65
CA SER A 112 5.96 33.05 -28.23
C SER A 112 6.01 31.81 -27.34
N ARG A 113 5.01 30.92 -27.48
CA ARG A 113 5.01 29.61 -26.79
C ARG A 113 6.24 28.79 -27.18
N LYS A 114 6.58 28.73 -28.47
CA LYS A 114 7.77 28.04 -28.99
C LYS A 114 9.07 28.45 -28.28
N SER A 115 9.25 29.75 -28.08
CA SER A 115 10.43 30.29 -27.39
C SER A 115 10.52 29.82 -25.94
N VAL A 116 9.39 29.84 -25.23
CA VAL A 116 9.31 29.38 -23.83
C VAL A 116 9.52 27.87 -23.73
N ALA A 117 8.89 27.09 -24.60
CA ALA A 117 9.03 25.64 -24.65
C ALA A 117 10.49 25.23 -24.93
N ALA A 118 11.13 25.82 -25.95
CA ALA A 118 12.51 25.53 -26.29
C ALA A 118 13.50 25.81 -25.13
N ALA A 119 13.31 26.93 -24.42
CA ALA A 119 14.11 27.24 -23.23
C ALA A 119 13.88 26.27 -22.08
N ARG A 120 12.63 25.87 -21.82
CA ARG A 120 12.29 24.87 -20.81
C ARG A 120 12.92 23.52 -21.14
N SER A 121 12.80 23.02 -22.37
CA SER A 121 13.41 21.74 -22.78
C SER A 121 14.92 21.73 -22.59
N ARG A 122 15.62 22.82 -22.93
CA ARG A 122 17.08 22.91 -22.74
C ARG A 122 17.49 22.96 -21.28
N ILE A 123 16.72 23.64 -20.42
CA ILE A 123 16.94 23.62 -18.97
C ILE A 123 16.76 22.21 -18.43
N GLU A 124 15.70 21.51 -18.84
CA GLU A 124 15.42 20.12 -18.45
C GLU A 124 16.58 19.18 -18.81
N LEU A 125 17.14 19.29 -20.02
CA LEU A 125 18.30 18.51 -20.45
C LEU A 125 19.55 18.78 -19.60
N ILE A 126 19.83 20.04 -19.27
CA ILE A 126 20.95 20.41 -18.37
C ILE A 126 20.76 19.79 -16.99
N VAL A 127 19.54 19.86 -16.44
CA VAL A 127 19.21 19.30 -15.13
C VAL A 127 19.33 17.78 -15.13
N ILE A 128 18.81 17.09 -16.14
CA ILE A 128 18.94 15.63 -16.29
C ILE A 128 20.41 15.24 -16.38
N GLY A 129 21.20 15.90 -17.22
CA GLY A 129 22.63 15.65 -17.35
C GLY A 129 23.41 15.88 -16.05
N ALA A 130 23.07 16.92 -15.29
CA ALA A 130 23.65 17.19 -13.97
C ALA A 130 23.22 16.16 -12.91
N ARG A 131 21.96 15.73 -12.94
CA ARG A 131 21.38 14.74 -12.03
C ARG A 131 22.03 13.36 -12.21
N ASN A 132 22.33 12.97 -13.46
CA ASN A 132 22.98 11.68 -13.75
C ASN A 132 24.42 11.57 -13.25
N LYS A 133 25.08 12.71 -12.99
CA LYS A 133 26.39 12.76 -12.36
C LYS A 133 26.31 12.68 -10.82
N GLN A 134 25.12 12.79 -10.24
CA GLN A 134 24.93 12.62 -8.79
C GLN A 134 24.79 11.13 -8.44
N GLN A 135 25.23 10.77 -7.23
CA GLN A 135 24.95 9.46 -6.68
C GLN A 135 23.45 9.31 -6.41
N PHE A 136 22.92 8.13 -6.71
CA PHE A 136 21.51 7.83 -6.42
C PHE A 136 21.26 7.89 -4.92
N THR A 137 20.13 8.50 -4.55
CA THR A 137 19.67 8.65 -3.17
C THR A 137 18.47 7.74 -2.89
N HIS A 138 17.76 7.32 -3.94
CA HIS A 138 16.59 6.46 -3.87
C HIS A 138 16.63 5.40 -4.97
N PHE A 139 15.86 4.35 -4.77
CA PHE A 139 15.71 3.27 -5.74
C PHE A 139 14.33 2.65 -5.60
N LEU A 140 13.76 2.17 -6.70
CA LEU A 140 12.57 1.32 -6.64
C LEU A 140 13.00 -0.10 -6.31
N SER A 141 12.35 -0.70 -5.32
CA SER A 141 12.67 -2.04 -4.86
C SER A 141 11.45 -2.92 -4.66
N VAL A 142 11.60 -4.19 -5.01
CA VAL A 142 10.66 -5.26 -4.68
C VAL A 142 11.20 -6.02 -3.48
N PRO A 143 10.55 -5.99 -2.30
CA PRO A 143 11.02 -6.70 -1.12
C PRO A 143 10.95 -8.22 -1.32
N LEU A 144 12.02 -8.93 -0.94
CA LEU A 144 12.10 -10.40 -0.92
C LEU A 144 12.34 -10.94 0.51
N ASN A 145 12.19 -10.08 1.51
CA ASN A 145 12.39 -10.38 2.93
C ASN A 145 11.19 -11.14 3.56
N VAL A 146 10.66 -12.13 2.83
CA VAL A 146 9.61 -13.01 3.35
C VAL A 146 10.23 -14.18 4.12
N PRO A 147 9.55 -14.73 5.15
CA PRO A 147 10.13 -15.73 6.04
C PRO A 147 10.77 -16.95 5.35
N ASP A 148 10.16 -17.48 4.28
CA ASP A 148 10.71 -18.64 3.56
C ASP A 148 12.02 -18.32 2.83
N VAL A 149 12.05 -17.19 2.09
CA VAL A 149 13.24 -16.74 1.35
C VAL A 149 14.36 -16.39 2.32
N MET A 150 14.06 -15.66 3.40
CA MET A 150 15.05 -15.33 4.44
C MET A 150 15.65 -16.59 5.08
N LYS A 151 14.81 -17.59 5.38
CA LYS A 151 15.25 -18.86 5.95
C LYS A 151 16.19 -19.60 4.99
N ARG A 152 15.80 -19.74 3.72
CA ARG A 152 16.63 -20.41 2.70
C ARG A 152 17.93 -19.66 2.44
N PHE A 153 17.89 -18.33 2.44
CA PHE A 153 19.09 -17.50 2.36
C PHE A 153 20.02 -17.71 3.56
N ALA A 154 19.49 -17.79 4.79
CA ALA A 154 20.28 -18.10 5.98
C ALA A 154 20.90 -19.50 5.92
N GLU A 155 20.17 -20.51 5.42
CA GLU A 155 20.70 -21.85 5.18
C GLU A 155 21.82 -21.85 4.14
N PHE A 156 21.66 -21.11 3.04
CA PHE A 156 22.68 -20.92 2.01
C PHE A 156 23.94 -20.27 2.58
N ARG A 157 23.80 -19.17 3.33
CA ARG A 157 24.89 -18.51 4.05
C ARG A 157 25.63 -19.47 4.97
N HIS A 158 24.91 -20.22 5.79
CA HIS A 158 25.50 -21.21 6.70
C HIS A 158 26.26 -22.30 5.94
N LYS A 159 25.74 -22.78 4.81
CA LYS A 159 26.43 -23.77 3.96
C LYS A 159 27.73 -23.22 3.37
N ILE A 160 27.75 -21.97 2.93
CA ILE A 160 28.96 -21.35 2.37
C ILE A 160 30.03 -21.14 3.45
N VAL A 161 29.64 -20.53 4.57
CA VAL A 161 30.59 -20.16 5.62
C VAL A 161 31.21 -21.38 6.31
N HIS A 162 30.45 -22.48 6.49
CA HIS A 162 30.91 -23.62 7.29
C HIS A 162 31.21 -24.90 6.51
N LYS A 163 30.74 -25.05 5.26
CA LYS A 163 30.92 -26.30 4.49
C LYS A 163 31.84 -26.18 3.29
N LEU A 164 32.28 -24.97 2.91
CA LEU A 164 33.28 -24.82 1.86
C LEU A 164 34.69 -25.12 2.37
N PRO A 165 35.59 -25.63 1.50
CA PRO A 165 37.01 -25.73 1.83
C PRO A 165 37.59 -24.36 2.18
N VAL A 166 38.56 -24.31 3.09
CA VAL A 166 39.17 -23.06 3.59
C VAL A 166 39.68 -22.15 2.47
N ALA A 167 40.19 -22.73 1.39
CA ALA A 167 40.67 -22.00 0.21
C ALA A 167 39.59 -21.16 -0.50
N PHE A 168 38.31 -21.49 -0.32
CA PHE A 168 37.16 -20.80 -0.90
C PHE A 168 36.26 -20.15 0.17
N SER A 169 36.81 -19.93 1.38
CA SER A 169 36.05 -19.34 2.48
C SER A 169 35.68 -17.89 2.16
N VAL A 170 34.39 -17.58 2.31
CA VAL A 170 33.85 -16.24 2.13
C VAL A 170 33.52 -15.66 3.50
N ASP A 171 34.00 -14.45 3.76
CA ASP A 171 33.74 -13.75 5.01
C ASP A 171 32.24 -13.50 5.19
N GLU A 172 31.74 -13.78 6.39
CA GLU A 172 30.32 -13.67 6.70
C GLU A 172 29.77 -12.23 6.57
N SER A 173 30.62 -11.21 6.73
CA SER A 173 30.28 -9.79 6.54
C SER A 173 29.96 -9.43 5.09
N LEU A 174 30.32 -10.27 4.12
CA LEU A 174 30.03 -10.05 2.71
C LEU A 174 28.59 -10.37 2.33
N PHE A 175 27.85 -11.06 3.20
CA PHE A 175 26.46 -11.44 2.93
C PHE A 175 25.51 -10.27 3.17
N GLN A 176 24.50 -10.15 2.31
CA GLN A 176 23.41 -9.22 2.50
C GLN A 176 22.65 -9.51 3.80
N GLN A 177 22.09 -8.48 4.43
CA GLN A 177 21.18 -8.66 5.56
C GLN A 177 19.87 -9.29 5.06
N PRO A 178 19.37 -10.38 5.68
CA PRO A 178 18.14 -11.05 5.24
C PRO A 178 16.94 -10.09 5.11
N GLU A 179 16.84 -9.12 6.01
CA GLU A 179 15.78 -8.12 6.02
C GLU A 179 15.86 -7.19 4.83
N LYS A 180 17.04 -7.02 4.21
CA LYS A 180 17.32 -6.15 3.06
C LYS A 180 17.40 -6.90 1.73
N LEU A 181 17.00 -8.17 1.66
CA LEU A 181 16.86 -8.87 0.38
C LEU A 181 15.78 -8.19 -0.49
N HIS A 182 16.15 -7.77 -1.69
CA HIS A 182 15.26 -7.09 -2.62
C HIS A 182 15.74 -7.20 -4.07
N ILE A 183 14.82 -6.98 -5.01
CA ILE A 183 15.12 -6.74 -6.42
C ILE A 183 15.11 -5.23 -6.63
N THR A 184 16.14 -4.67 -7.26
CA THR A 184 16.17 -3.25 -7.65
C THR A 184 15.61 -3.10 -9.05
N LEU A 185 14.60 -2.23 -9.21
CA LEU A 185 13.99 -1.95 -10.52
C LEU A 185 14.63 -0.73 -11.19
N CYS A 186 14.86 0.34 -10.42
CA CYS A 186 15.49 1.54 -10.94
C CYS A 186 16.17 2.34 -9.82
N THR A 187 17.13 3.20 -10.18
CA THR A 187 17.87 4.05 -9.25
C THR A 187 17.78 5.51 -9.69
N MET A 188 17.65 6.42 -8.73
CA MET A 188 17.44 7.85 -9.00
C MET A 188 18.02 8.75 -7.91
N SER A 189 18.37 9.97 -8.30
CA SER A 189 18.97 10.98 -7.42
C SER A 189 17.92 12.03 -7.10
N LEU A 190 17.17 11.86 -6.00
CA LEU A 190 16.16 12.83 -5.55
C LEU A 190 16.79 13.81 -4.55
N MET A 191 16.76 15.10 -4.89
CA MET A 191 17.57 16.13 -4.23
C MET A 191 16.83 16.85 -3.10
N ASP A 192 15.51 17.00 -3.21
CA ASP A 192 14.66 17.69 -2.24
C ASP A 192 13.31 16.99 -2.00
N ASN A 193 12.43 17.61 -1.21
CA ASN A 193 11.11 17.06 -0.88
C ASN A 193 10.17 17.00 -2.09
N GLU A 194 10.33 17.92 -3.04
CA GLU A 194 9.43 18.03 -4.18
C GLU A 194 9.80 16.98 -5.24
N ASP A 195 11.10 16.74 -5.47
CA ASP A 195 11.58 15.56 -6.20
C ASP A 195 11.03 14.25 -5.59
N ARG A 196 11.05 14.13 -4.26
CA ARG A 196 10.54 12.95 -3.55
C ARG A 196 9.02 12.79 -3.71
N ALA A 197 8.27 13.87 -3.59
CA ALA A 197 6.83 13.87 -3.78
C ALA A 197 6.45 13.54 -5.23
N ASN A 198 7.17 14.10 -6.20
CA ASN A 198 6.98 13.80 -7.62
C ASN A 198 7.27 12.33 -7.93
N ALA A 199 8.42 11.80 -7.48
CA ALA A 199 8.76 10.38 -7.66
C ALA A 199 7.74 9.43 -7.01
N ALA A 200 7.24 9.79 -5.81
CA ALA A 200 6.17 9.06 -5.16
C ALA A 200 4.88 9.06 -5.98
N GLN A 201 4.49 10.21 -6.54
CA GLN A 201 3.30 10.32 -7.37
C GLN A 201 3.44 9.49 -8.66
N ILE A 202 4.57 9.59 -9.34
CA ILE A 202 4.86 8.80 -10.55
C ILE A 202 4.77 7.30 -10.26
N LEU A 203 5.32 6.84 -9.13
CA LEU A 203 5.18 5.44 -8.71
C LEU A 203 3.72 5.03 -8.53
N LEU A 204 2.89 5.90 -7.94
CA LEU A 204 1.46 5.62 -7.73
C LEU A 204 0.68 5.61 -9.05
N ASP A 205 1.03 6.47 -10.00
CA ASP A 205 0.41 6.53 -11.33
C ASP A 205 0.65 5.25 -12.15
N CYS A 206 1.75 4.52 -11.87
CA CYS A 206 2.01 3.21 -12.47
C CYS A 206 0.92 2.18 -12.11
N GLN A 207 0.12 2.39 -11.05
CA GLN A 207 -0.89 1.43 -10.63
C GLN A 207 -1.91 1.15 -11.74
N GLU A 208 -2.49 2.21 -12.31
CA GLU A 208 -3.57 2.08 -13.31
C GLU A 208 -3.01 1.84 -14.70
N SER A 209 -1.91 2.51 -15.05
CA SER A 209 -1.34 2.49 -16.40
C SER A 209 -0.53 1.23 -16.71
N ILE A 210 0.11 0.63 -15.71
CA ILE A 210 1.08 -0.46 -15.89
C ILE A 210 0.69 -1.71 -15.08
N ILE A 211 0.56 -1.57 -13.77
CA ILE A 211 0.38 -2.71 -12.87
C ILE A 211 -0.98 -3.40 -13.07
N SER A 212 -2.08 -2.65 -13.08
CA SER A 212 -3.43 -3.22 -13.15
C SER A 212 -3.68 -4.01 -14.44
N PRO A 213 -3.26 -3.54 -15.64
CA PRO A 213 -3.32 -4.34 -16.86
C PRO A 213 -2.54 -5.66 -16.76
N ILE A 214 -1.30 -5.61 -16.27
CA ILE A 214 -0.44 -6.79 -16.14
C ILE A 214 -1.05 -7.80 -15.18
N LEU A 215 -1.57 -7.36 -14.03
CA LEU A 215 -2.24 -8.23 -13.06
C LEU A 215 -3.55 -8.82 -13.59
N LYS A 216 -4.29 -8.08 -14.41
CA LYS A 216 -5.53 -8.57 -15.02
C LYS A 216 -5.25 -9.68 -16.04
N GLU A 217 -4.16 -9.58 -16.77
CA GLU A 217 -3.74 -10.56 -17.77
C GLU A 217 -3.06 -11.79 -17.13
N ASN A 218 -2.17 -11.58 -16.17
CA ASN A 218 -1.27 -12.62 -15.66
C ASN A 218 -1.67 -13.14 -14.27
N GLY A 219 -2.60 -12.49 -13.58
CA GLY A 219 -2.88 -12.76 -12.17
C GLY A 219 -1.81 -12.15 -11.24
N PRO A 220 -1.70 -12.63 -9.99
CA PRO A 220 -0.66 -12.18 -9.06
C PRO A 220 0.75 -12.35 -9.61
N LEU A 221 1.65 -11.40 -9.31
CA LEU A 221 3.04 -11.49 -9.75
C LEU A 221 3.82 -12.49 -8.89
N ASP A 222 3.97 -13.71 -9.39
CA ASP A 222 4.82 -14.73 -8.78
C ASP A 222 6.29 -14.51 -9.15
N VAL A 223 7.16 -14.61 -8.16
CA VAL A 223 8.61 -14.50 -8.30
C VAL A 223 9.26 -15.72 -7.71
N ARG A 224 10.14 -16.38 -8.47
CA ARG A 224 11.03 -17.42 -7.96
C ARG A 224 12.47 -16.97 -8.02
N VAL A 225 13.19 -17.17 -6.92
CA VAL A 225 14.61 -16.84 -6.82
C VAL A 225 15.38 -18.16 -6.91
N ARG A 226 16.00 -18.42 -8.06
CA ARG A 226 16.66 -19.71 -8.31
C ARG A 226 17.93 -19.57 -9.12
N GLY A 227 18.97 -20.21 -8.61
CA GLY A 227 20.29 -20.25 -9.19
C GLY A 227 21.09 -18.97 -8.94
N LEU A 228 22.37 -19.04 -9.29
CA LEU A 228 23.37 -18.03 -8.96
C LEU A 228 24.09 -17.53 -10.22
N GLU A 229 24.33 -16.23 -10.24
CA GLU A 229 25.17 -15.55 -11.23
C GLU A 229 25.99 -14.44 -10.55
N TYR A 230 26.91 -13.86 -11.30
CA TYR A 230 27.82 -12.81 -10.82
C TYR A 230 27.93 -11.69 -11.86
N MET A 231 28.41 -10.52 -11.43
CA MET A 231 28.30 -9.27 -12.21
C MET A 231 29.51 -9.00 -13.13
N ASN A 232 30.66 -9.59 -12.83
CA ASN A 232 31.91 -9.46 -13.59
C ASN A 232 32.25 -10.80 -14.28
N ASP A 233 33.25 -10.84 -15.18
CA ASP A 233 33.48 -12.00 -16.06
C ASP A 233 34.37 -13.12 -15.47
N ASP A 234 34.91 -12.95 -14.26
CA ASP A 234 35.82 -13.92 -13.63
C ASP A 234 35.23 -14.52 -12.34
N PRO A 235 34.88 -15.82 -12.31
CA PRO A 235 34.34 -16.48 -11.13
C PRO A 235 35.37 -16.65 -10.00
N HIS A 236 36.67 -16.48 -10.27
CA HIS A 236 37.72 -16.50 -9.25
C HIS A 236 37.93 -15.15 -8.57
N ALA A 237 37.34 -14.08 -9.11
CA ALA A 237 37.49 -12.72 -8.62
C ALA A 237 36.14 -11.97 -8.64
N VAL A 238 35.13 -12.51 -7.96
CA VAL A 238 33.77 -11.95 -7.95
C VAL A 238 33.64 -10.73 -7.04
N ASP A 239 32.96 -9.70 -7.54
CA ASP A 239 32.54 -8.52 -6.77
C ASP A 239 31.14 -8.68 -6.16
N VAL A 240 30.20 -9.16 -6.97
CA VAL A 240 28.79 -9.32 -6.59
C VAL A 240 28.31 -10.67 -7.06
N LEU A 241 27.83 -11.48 -6.11
CA LEU A 241 27.10 -12.72 -6.37
C LEU A 241 25.61 -12.46 -6.12
N TYR A 242 24.76 -12.80 -7.07
CA TYR A 242 23.32 -12.58 -6.99
C TYR A 242 22.51 -13.82 -7.36
N GLY A 243 21.28 -13.87 -6.86
CA GLY A 243 20.29 -14.86 -7.26
C GLY A 243 19.55 -14.41 -8.51
N LYS A 244 19.31 -15.34 -9.45
CA LYS A 244 18.49 -15.07 -10.65
C LYS A 244 17.02 -15.00 -10.28
N ILE A 245 16.28 -14.19 -11.04
CA ILE A 245 14.84 -13.99 -10.87
C ILE A 245 14.10 -14.63 -12.04
N GLU A 246 13.22 -15.58 -11.73
CA GLU A 246 12.29 -16.17 -12.70
C GLU A 246 10.91 -15.53 -12.50
N SER A 247 10.56 -14.53 -13.33
CA SER A 247 9.23 -13.91 -13.33
C SER A 247 8.99 -13.09 -14.62
N PRO A 248 8.34 -13.66 -15.66
CA PRO A 248 8.06 -12.95 -16.90
C PRO A 248 7.17 -11.71 -16.71
N ALA A 249 6.10 -11.84 -15.91
CA ALA A 249 5.18 -10.74 -15.67
C ALA A 249 5.83 -9.58 -14.89
N LEU A 250 6.73 -9.88 -13.93
CA LEU A 250 7.51 -8.84 -13.27
C LEU A 250 8.51 -8.18 -14.23
N GLN A 251 9.13 -8.93 -15.15
CA GLN A 251 10.04 -8.36 -16.15
C GLN A 251 9.33 -7.31 -16.99
N THR A 252 8.13 -7.64 -17.51
CA THR A 252 7.31 -6.68 -18.26
C THR A 252 6.94 -5.46 -17.41
N ALA A 253 6.54 -5.65 -16.15
CA ALA A 253 6.23 -4.55 -15.26
C ALA A 253 7.45 -3.66 -14.97
N ALA A 254 8.61 -4.27 -14.75
CA ALA A 254 9.85 -3.56 -14.46
C ALA A 254 10.30 -2.68 -15.63
N ASP A 255 10.26 -3.21 -16.85
CA ASP A 255 10.63 -2.47 -18.06
C ASP A 255 9.66 -1.31 -18.32
N GLN A 256 8.34 -1.53 -18.17
CA GLN A 256 7.35 -0.46 -18.33
C GLN A 256 7.46 0.62 -17.25
N ILE A 257 7.69 0.24 -15.98
CA ILE A 257 7.94 1.21 -14.91
C ILE A 257 9.21 2.02 -15.20
N TYR A 258 10.28 1.36 -15.66
CA TYR A 258 11.54 2.00 -15.99
C TYR A 258 11.36 3.06 -17.08
N GLU A 259 10.71 2.72 -18.19
CA GLU A 259 10.39 3.65 -19.28
C GLU A 259 9.48 4.79 -18.81
N TYR A 260 8.48 4.50 -17.97
CA TYR A 260 7.59 5.53 -17.42
C TYR A 260 8.33 6.55 -16.55
N PHE A 261 9.28 6.11 -15.72
CA PHE A 261 10.10 7.01 -14.91
C PHE A 261 11.07 7.86 -15.77
N ILE A 262 11.56 7.32 -16.88
CA ILE A 262 12.37 8.07 -17.86
C ILE A 262 11.53 9.15 -18.54
N ALA A 263 10.33 8.79 -19.01
CA ALA A 263 9.41 9.73 -19.66
C ALA A 263 9.02 10.90 -18.74
N LYS A 264 9.03 10.70 -17.42
CA LYS A 264 8.75 11.74 -16.42
C LYS A 264 9.98 12.57 -16.00
N GLY A 265 11.13 12.41 -16.66
CA GLY A 265 12.31 13.27 -16.50
C GLY A 265 13.11 13.06 -15.20
N LEU A 266 12.80 12.02 -14.42
CA LEU A 266 13.55 11.70 -13.19
C LEU A 266 14.79 10.84 -13.46
N MET A 267 14.86 10.22 -14.63
CA MET A 267 15.89 9.27 -15.02
C MET A 267 16.27 9.42 -16.49
N GLN A 268 17.45 8.94 -16.84
CA GLN A 268 17.86 8.76 -18.24
C GLN A 268 17.93 7.27 -18.56
N LYS A 269 17.54 6.92 -19.79
CA LYS A 269 17.68 5.57 -20.32
C LYS A 269 19.15 5.17 -20.36
N LYS A 270 19.48 4.04 -19.71
CA LYS A 270 20.82 3.45 -19.65
C LYS A 270 20.85 2.03 -20.22
N TYR A 271 19.72 1.33 -20.15
CA TYR A 271 19.56 -0.05 -20.57
C TYR A 271 18.26 -0.20 -21.34
N GLU A 272 18.19 -1.17 -22.24
CA GLU A 272 16.93 -1.53 -22.92
C GLU A 272 15.98 -2.31 -22.01
N HIS A 273 16.53 -3.10 -21.09
CA HIS A 273 15.77 -3.92 -20.15
C HIS A 273 16.34 -3.84 -18.74
N VAL A 274 15.46 -3.92 -17.74
CA VAL A 274 15.83 -3.97 -16.33
C VAL A 274 16.37 -5.36 -16.00
N LYS A 275 17.62 -5.45 -15.53
CA LYS A 275 18.19 -6.73 -15.08
C LYS A 275 17.65 -7.11 -13.70
N LEU A 276 16.67 -8.00 -13.65
CA LEU A 276 16.12 -8.51 -12.39
C LEU A 276 17.09 -9.47 -11.70
N HIS A 277 17.55 -9.09 -10.51
CA HIS A 277 18.42 -9.90 -9.67
C HIS A 277 18.27 -9.51 -8.19
N VAL A 278 18.67 -10.42 -7.30
CA VAL A 278 18.79 -10.13 -5.85
C VAL A 278 20.23 -10.29 -5.41
N THR A 279 20.85 -9.22 -4.90
CA THR A 279 22.22 -9.27 -4.38
C THR A 279 22.28 -10.12 -3.12
N LEU A 280 23.13 -11.16 -3.13
CA LEU A 280 23.32 -12.09 -2.02
C LEU A 280 24.64 -11.83 -1.28
N ILE A 281 25.71 -11.61 -2.04
CA ILE A 281 27.06 -11.34 -1.53
C ILE A 281 27.64 -10.15 -2.30
N ASN A 282 28.28 -9.21 -1.60
CA ASN A 282 28.89 -8.03 -2.20
C ASN A 282 30.20 -7.65 -1.50
N SER A 283 31.28 -7.52 -2.28
CA SER A 283 32.62 -7.13 -1.80
C SER A 283 32.63 -5.81 -1.02
N LEU A 284 31.68 -4.92 -1.31
CA LEU A 284 31.52 -3.63 -0.64
C LEU A 284 30.90 -3.71 0.77
N PHE A 285 30.29 -4.83 1.17
CA PHE A 285 29.70 -4.95 2.51
C PHE A 285 30.74 -5.09 3.63
N ARG A 286 32.00 -5.40 3.31
CA ARG A 286 33.14 -5.42 4.26
C ARG A 286 33.42 -4.06 4.91
N VAL A 287 33.05 -2.96 4.27
CA VAL A 287 33.28 -1.61 4.79
C VAL A 287 32.10 -1.25 5.69
N SER A 288 32.35 -0.94 6.97
CA SER A 288 31.30 -0.46 7.85
C SER A 288 30.62 0.75 7.20
N GLN A 289 29.27 0.80 7.21
CA GLN A 289 28.52 1.89 6.55
C GLN A 289 28.90 3.28 7.10
N SER A 290 29.50 3.34 8.29
CA SER A 290 30.09 4.53 8.92
C SER A 290 31.45 4.97 8.37
N GLU A 291 32.16 4.14 7.58
CA GLU A 291 33.49 4.42 7.02
C GLU A 291 33.45 4.79 5.53
N ILE A 292 32.29 4.73 4.88
CA ILE A 292 32.12 5.13 3.48
C ILE A 292 31.96 6.65 3.43
N VAL A 293 33.08 7.36 3.48
CA VAL A 293 33.14 8.84 3.34
C VAL A 293 33.17 9.27 1.87
N ASP A 294 33.67 8.39 0.98
CA ASP A 294 33.75 8.58 -0.47
C ASP A 294 33.78 7.23 -1.20
N GLU A 295 32.87 6.99 -2.15
CA GLU A 295 32.80 5.74 -2.93
C GLU A 295 34.06 5.51 -3.78
N LYS A 296 34.74 6.57 -4.26
CA LYS A 296 36.01 6.41 -4.98
C LYS A 296 37.09 5.79 -4.09
N ALA A 297 37.05 6.01 -2.78
CA ALA A 297 37.94 5.38 -1.82
C ALA A 297 37.50 3.94 -1.47
N ALA A 298 36.19 3.65 -1.50
CA ALA A 298 35.64 2.30 -1.34
C ALA A 298 35.89 1.41 -2.56
N GLU A 299 35.80 1.94 -3.78
CA GLU A 299 36.18 1.27 -5.03
C GLU A 299 37.66 0.89 -5.05
N ARG A 300 38.53 1.77 -4.54
CA ARG A 300 39.98 1.49 -4.36
C ARG A 300 40.28 0.42 -3.30
N LYS A 301 39.30 0.03 -2.48
CA LYS A 301 39.39 -1.03 -1.45
C LYS A 301 38.62 -2.30 -1.80
N ARG A 302 38.07 -2.44 -3.01
CA ARG A 302 37.38 -3.68 -3.40
C ARG A 302 38.33 -4.87 -3.34
N ILE A 303 38.03 -5.80 -2.44
CA ILE A 303 38.70 -7.10 -2.36
C ILE A 303 37.67 -8.12 -2.84
N THR A 304 37.91 -8.66 -4.03
CA THR A 304 37.09 -9.71 -4.65
C THR A 304 37.17 -11.02 -3.84
N PHE A 305 36.29 -11.96 -4.16
CA PHE A 305 36.30 -13.31 -3.59
C PHE A 305 36.13 -14.38 -4.67
N ASP A 306 36.70 -15.56 -4.44
CA ASP A 306 36.54 -16.69 -5.35
C ASP A 306 35.17 -17.35 -5.11
N ALA A 307 34.30 -17.31 -6.13
CA ALA A 307 32.98 -17.91 -6.12
C ALA A 307 32.89 -19.19 -6.95
N SER A 308 33.98 -19.67 -7.56
CA SER A 308 33.98 -20.83 -8.47
C SER A 308 33.40 -22.08 -7.80
N GLU A 309 33.78 -22.37 -6.56
CA GLU A 309 33.28 -23.51 -5.79
C GLU A 309 31.84 -23.31 -5.31
N ILE A 310 31.42 -22.06 -5.03
CA ILE A 310 30.03 -21.71 -4.71
C ILE A 310 29.14 -22.00 -5.92
N LEU A 311 29.54 -21.55 -7.09
CA LEU A 311 28.81 -21.76 -8.35
C LEU A 311 28.75 -23.26 -8.70
N ARG A 312 29.84 -24.00 -8.50
CA ARG A 312 29.89 -25.45 -8.76
C ARG A 312 28.93 -26.25 -7.86
N LEU A 313 28.86 -25.92 -6.56
CA LEU A 313 28.07 -26.68 -5.59
C LEU A 313 26.63 -26.20 -5.47
N TYR A 314 26.40 -24.89 -5.64
CA TYR A 314 25.14 -24.22 -5.34
C TYR A 314 24.62 -23.36 -6.49
N GLY A 315 25.17 -23.49 -7.71
CA GLY A 315 24.78 -22.70 -8.88
C GLY A 315 23.29 -22.76 -9.24
N GLU A 316 22.60 -23.84 -8.86
CA GLU A 316 21.16 -24.04 -9.09
C GLU A 316 20.33 -23.97 -7.80
N TYR A 317 20.87 -23.38 -6.73
CA TYR A 317 20.22 -23.29 -5.42
C TYR A 317 18.90 -22.54 -5.50
N ASP A 318 17.86 -23.09 -4.87
CA ASP A 318 16.51 -22.53 -4.86
C ASP A 318 16.24 -21.80 -3.54
N PHE A 319 16.13 -20.47 -3.63
CA PHE A 319 15.84 -19.59 -2.51
C PHE A 319 14.32 -19.44 -2.27
N GLY A 320 13.48 -20.10 -3.06
CA GLY A 320 12.04 -20.15 -2.89
C GLY A 320 11.27 -19.22 -3.83
N SER A 321 9.98 -19.13 -3.57
CA SER A 321 9.06 -18.31 -4.37
C SER A 321 8.23 -17.39 -3.49
N VAL A 322 7.86 -16.23 -4.01
CA VAL A 322 7.08 -15.22 -3.33
C VAL A 322 6.07 -14.60 -4.30
N VAL A 323 4.86 -14.36 -3.81
CA VAL A 323 3.87 -13.54 -4.51
C VAL A 323 4.12 -12.09 -4.12
N LEU A 324 4.34 -11.22 -5.10
CA LEU A 324 4.62 -9.82 -4.83
C LEU A 324 3.37 -9.06 -4.41
N ASN A 325 3.51 -8.29 -3.33
CA ASN A 325 2.43 -7.47 -2.79
C ASN A 325 2.70 -5.97 -2.94
N GLU A 326 3.97 -5.57 -3.07
CA GLU A 326 4.37 -4.17 -2.99
C GLU A 326 5.67 -3.86 -3.76
N ILE A 327 5.75 -2.62 -4.26
CA ILE A 327 6.96 -1.99 -4.78
C ILE A 327 7.22 -0.74 -3.94
N HIS A 328 8.44 -0.58 -3.46
CA HIS A 328 8.84 0.53 -2.59
C HIS A 328 9.67 1.54 -3.37
N LEU A 329 9.42 2.83 -3.13
CA LEU A 329 10.41 3.88 -3.37
C LEU A 329 11.29 3.99 -2.11
N SER A 330 12.39 3.26 -2.12
CA SER A 330 13.27 3.09 -0.97
C SER A 330 14.33 4.18 -0.87
N GLN A 331 14.61 4.61 0.35
CA GLN A 331 15.68 5.56 0.66
C GLN A 331 17.00 4.81 0.87
N ARG A 332 18.03 5.21 0.13
CA ARG A 332 19.37 4.64 0.29
C ARG A 332 19.95 4.96 1.68
N PHE A 333 20.73 4.04 2.24
CA PHE A 333 21.37 4.18 3.56
C PHE A 333 20.39 4.45 4.72
N SER A 334 19.18 3.93 4.61
CA SER A 334 18.16 3.98 5.66
C SER A 334 17.81 2.59 6.15
N THR A 335 17.21 2.52 7.34
CA THR A 335 16.68 1.31 7.95
C THR A 335 15.45 1.69 8.79
N SER A 336 14.32 1.09 8.48
CA SER A 336 13.05 1.24 9.22
C SER A 336 12.97 0.29 10.41
N CYS A 337 11.86 0.36 11.16
CA CYS A 337 11.63 -0.51 12.31
C CYS A 337 11.49 -2.00 11.96
N THR A 338 11.30 -2.36 10.68
CA THR A 338 11.27 -3.75 10.20
C THR A 338 12.65 -4.28 9.82
N GLY A 339 13.68 -3.43 9.81
CA GLY A 339 15.01 -3.76 9.29
C GLY A 339 15.16 -3.53 7.77
N TYR A 340 14.06 -3.32 7.04
CA TYR A 340 14.10 -2.93 5.63
C TYR A 340 14.44 -1.45 5.44
N TYR A 341 14.59 -0.98 4.21
CA TYR A 341 14.79 0.45 3.92
C TYR A 341 13.58 1.29 4.35
N GLU A 342 13.81 2.55 4.73
CA GLU A 342 12.73 3.54 4.87
C GLU A 342 12.12 3.80 3.48
N ALA A 343 10.79 3.81 3.40
CA ALA A 343 10.08 4.02 2.15
C ALA A 343 9.57 5.46 2.07
N THR A 344 9.92 6.16 0.99
CA THR A 344 9.30 7.45 0.63
C THR A 344 7.86 7.24 0.14
N ALA A 345 7.62 6.14 -0.59
CA ALA A 345 6.30 5.71 -1.03
C ALA A 345 6.26 4.19 -1.19
N VAL A 346 5.07 3.62 -1.08
CA VAL A 346 4.83 2.18 -1.29
C VAL A 346 3.64 2.02 -2.22
N LEU A 347 3.86 1.38 -3.36
CA LEU A 347 2.83 0.95 -4.29
C LEU A 347 2.38 -0.46 -3.90
N LYS A 348 1.11 -0.63 -3.57
CA LYS A 348 0.54 -1.96 -3.30
C LYS A 348 0.04 -2.59 -4.59
N LEU A 349 0.73 -3.65 -5.03
CA LEU A 349 0.40 -4.41 -6.23
C LEU A 349 -0.93 -5.14 -6.06
N ILE A 350 -1.12 -5.78 -4.90
CA ILE A 350 -2.37 -6.43 -4.54
C ILE A 350 -3.13 -5.48 -3.61
N ILE A 351 -3.94 -4.61 -4.21
CA ILE A 351 -4.92 -3.78 -3.46
C ILE A 351 -5.86 -4.70 -2.67
N GLU A 352 -6.05 -5.96 -3.13
CA GLU A 352 -7.06 -6.90 -2.67
C GLU A 352 -6.79 -7.66 -1.34
N GLY A 353 -5.59 -7.60 -0.76
CA GLY A 353 -5.23 -8.48 0.37
C GLY A 353 -5.29 -9.98 0.02
N GLY A 354 -5.00 -10.85 1.00
CA GLY A 354 -4.98 -12.30 0.79
C GLY A 354 -6.37 -12.87 0.46
N GLN A 355 -6.49 -13.68 -0.60
CA GLN A 355 -7.73 -14.37 -0.97
C GLN A 355 -7.88 -15.70 -0.22
N PHE A 356 -9.11 -16.05 0.18
CA PHE A 356 -9.44 -17.35 0.76
C PHE A 356 -9.47 -18.43 -0.33
N ARG A 357 -8.45 -19.30 -0.34
CA ARG A 357 -8.25 -20.29 -1.42
C ARG A 357 -8.76 -21.71 -1.11
N LYS A 358 -9.16 -22.02 0.13
CA LYS A 358 -9.66 -23.37 0.45
C LYS A 358 -10.99 -23.64 -0.28
N SER A 359 -11.19 -24.90 -0.68
CA SER A 359 -12.37 -25.36 -1.41
C SER A 359 -13.57 -25.71 -0.51
N THR A 360 -13.60 -25.23 0.75
CA THR A 360 -14.66 -25.53 1.72
C THR A 360 -16.05 -25.30 1.15
N ARG A 361 -16.92 -26.32 1.26
CA ARG A 361 -18.30 -26.30 0.81
C ARG A 361 -19.26 -25.88 1.92
N CYS A 362 -20.41 -25.36 1.52
CA CYS A 362 -21.54 -24.96 2.37
C CYS A 362 -22.81 -25.76 2.07
N ASP A 363 -22.69 -26.91 1.39
CA ASP A 363 -23.83 -27.76 1.06
C ASP A 363 -24.65 -28.09 2.32
N GLY A 364 -25.96 -27.82 2.29
CA GLY A 364 -26.87 -28.05 3.42
C GLY A 364 -26.78 -27.02 4.57
N LYS A 365 -25.91 -26.00 4.47
CA LYS A 365 -25.80 -24.93 5.47
C LYS A 365 -26.73 -23.76 5.15
N VAL A 366 -27.37 -23.22 6.18
CA VAL A 366 -28.21 -22.02 6.12
C VAL A 366 -27.41 -20.81 6.61
N ILE A 367 -27.37 -19.77 5.80
CA ILE A 367 -26.49 -18.61 5.98
C ILE A 367 -27.34 -17.35 5.96
N LEU A 368 -27.22 -16.51 6.99
CA LEU A 368 -27.91 -15.24 7.09
C LEU A 368 -26.91 -14.08 7.06
N ILE A 369 -27.10 -13.11 6.16
CA ILE A 369 -26.20 -11.96 5.98
C ILE A 369 -27.01 -10.66 6.03
N THR A 370 -26.69 -9.79 7.00
CA THR A 370 -27.30 -8.46 7.08
C THR A 370 -26.63 -7.50 6.09
N GLY A 371 -27.41 -6.66 5.39
CA GLY A 371 -26.88 -5.64 4.48
C GLY A 371 -26.18 -6.19 3.24
N ALA A 372 -26.60 -7.36 2.75
CA ALA A 372 -26.04 -8.02 1.57
C ALA A 372 -26.62 -7.56 0.21
N ASN A 373 -27.30 -6.41 0.19
CA ASN A 373 -27.84 -5.82 -1.03
C ASN A 373 -26.82 -4.99 -1.83
N THR A 374 -25.62 -4.75 -1.28
CA THR A 374 -24.53 -4.01 -1.94
C THR A 374 -23.17 -4.38 -1.33
N GLY A 375 -22.07 -3.96 -1.98
CA GLY A 375 -20.72 -4.01 -1.44
C GLY A 375 -20.28 -5.39 -0.94
N ILE A 376 -19.56 -5.39 0.19
CA ILE A 376 -18.94 -6.58 0.80
C ILE A 376 -19.96 -7.68 1.07
N GLY A 377 -21.14 -7.32 1.58
CA GLY A 377 -22.20 -8.27 1.92
C GLY A 377 -22.72 -9.02 0.68
N LYS A 378 -22.87 -8.31 -0.45
CA LYS A 378 -23.33 -8.90 -1.72
C LYS A 378 -22.31 -9.91 -2.27
N GLU A 379 -21.03 -9.56 -2.25
CA GLU A 379 -19.97 -10.48 -2.69
C GLU A 379 -19.82 -11.68 -1.76
N THR A 380 -19.96 -11.47 -0.45
CA THR A 380 -19.99 -12.56 0.53
C THR A 380 -21.15 -13.51 0.26
N ALA A 381 -22.35 -12.98 -0.04
CA ALA A 381 -23.51 -13.77 -0.41
C ALA A 381 -23.26 -14.60 -1.69
N ARG A 382 -22.69 -13.96 -2.73
CA ARG A 382 -22.37 -14.62 -4.00
C ARG A 382 -21.42 -15.81 -3.81
N GLU A 383 -20.33 -15.62 -3.06
CA GLU A 383 -19.33 -16.67 -2.85
C GLU A 383 -19.86 -17.84 -1.98
N LEU A 384 -20.65 -17.53 -0.94
CA LEU A 384 -21.25 -18.57 -0.11
C LEU A 384 -22.32 -19.38 -0.86
N LEU A 385 -23.08 -18.73 -1.75
CA LEU A 385 -24.01 -19.41 -2.66
C LEU A 385 -23.27 -20.33 -3.65
N LYS A 386 -22.18 -19.87 -4.27
CA LYS A 386 -21.34 -20.70 -5.16
C LYS A 386 -20.81 -21.95 -4.45
N ARG A 387 -20.59 -21.86 -3.14
CA ARG A 387 -20.14 -22.97 -2.29
C ARG A 387 -21.28 -23.90 -1.84
N GLY A 388 -22.51 -23.69 -2.31
CA GLY A 388 -23.67 -24.56 -2.05
C GLY A 388 -24.52 -24.18 -0.84
N GLY A 389 -24.25 -23.02 -0.23
CA GLY A 389 -25.03 -22.54 0.91
C GLY A 389 -26.40 -22.01 0.50
N LYS A 390 -27.40 -22.18 1.38
CA LYS A 390 -28.69 -21.51 1.31
C LYS A 390 -28.56 -20.12 1.94
N VAL A 391 -28.65 -19.07 1.12
CA VAL A 391 -28.28 -17.70 1.57
C VAL A 391 -29.50 -16.81 1.75
N TYR A 392 -29.59 -16.16 2.91
CA TYR A 392 -30.59 -15.13 3.22
C TYR A 392 -29.93 -13.74 3.22
N ILE A 393 -30.38 -12.87 2.32
CA ILE A 393 -30.09 -11.45 2.31
C ILE A 393 -31.13 -10.76 3.20
N ALA A 394 -30.71 -10.26 4.35
CA ALA A 394 -31.55 -9.45 5.23
C ALA A 394 -31.18 -7.96 5.06
N CYS A 395 -32.11 -7.16 4.54
CA CYS A 395 -31.86 -5.74 4.27
C CYS A 395 -33.13 -4.90 4.40
N ARG A 396 -32.95 -3.59 4.63
CA ARG A 396 -34.07 -2.65 4.81
C ARG A 396 -34.94 -2.47 3.56
N SER A 397 -34.32 -2.43 2.37
CA SER A 397 -35.04 -2.24 1.11
C SER A 397 -35.17 -3.58 0.40
N LEU A 398 -36.39 -4.14 0.36
CA LEU A 398 -36.68 -5.36 -0.38
C LEU A 398 -36.39 -5.22 -1.87
N GLU A 399 -36.65 -4.04 -2.46
CA GLU A 399 -36.34 -3.74 -3.86
C GLU A 399 -34.85 -3.92 -4.16
N ARG A 400 -33.97 -3.19 -3.45
CA ARG A 400 -32.51 -3.33 -3.61
C ARG A 400 -32.01 -4.74 -3.27
N GLY A 401 -32.64 -5.41 -2.31
CA GLY A 401 -32.34 -6.80 -1.99
C GLY A 401 -32.65 -7.75 -3.15
N ASN A 402 -33.81 -7.58 -3.80
CA ASN A 402 -34.21 -8.38 -4.95
C ASN A 402 -33.37 -8.07 -6.20
N GLU A 403 -32.94 -6.83 -6.40
CA GLU A 403 -31.96 -6.49 -7.45
C GLU A 403 -30.64 -7.23 -7.24
N ALA A 404 -30.10 -7.20 -6.00
CA ALA A 404 -28.89 -7.91 -5.66
C ALA A 404 -29.03 -9.43 -5.85
N ARG A 405 -30.18 -9.99 -5.46
CA ARG A 405 -30.52 -11.40 -5.69
C ARG A 405 -30.51 -11.75 -7.18
N SER A 406 -31.19 -10.98 -8.01
CA SER A 406 -31.26 -11.21 -9.47
C SER A 406 -29.88 -11.17 -10.11
N ASP A 407 -29.04 -10.21 -9.72
CA ASP A 407 -27.66 -10.11 -10.22
C ASP A 407 -26.80 -11.29 -9.78
N ILE A 408 -26.90 -11.72 -8.52
CA ILE A 408 -26.19 -12.93 -8.03
C ILE A 408 -26.64 -14.17 -8.81
N ILE A 409 -27.94 -14.35 -9.03
CA ILE A 409 -28.47 -15.48 -9.81
C ILE A 409 -27.92 -15.43 -11.25
N ALA A 410 -27.92 -14.27 -11.89
CA ALA A 410 -27.40 -14.11 -13.24
C ALA A 410 -25.91 -14.48 -13.35
N GLN A 411 -25.11 -14.13 -12.33
CA GLN A 411 -23.66 -14.42 -12.31
C GLN A 411 -23.31 -15.85 -11.90
N THR A 412 -24.17 -16.52 -11.14
CA THR A 412 -23.86 -17.84 -10.55
C THR A 412 -24.63 -19.00 -11.19
N GLY A 413 -25.79 -18.72 -11.78
CA GLY A 413 -26.75 -19.75 -12.20
C GLY A 413 -27.45 -20.47 -11.04
N LEU A 414 -27.30 -20.01 -9.79
CA LEU A 414 -27.80 -20.68 -8.58
C LEU A 414 -28.95 -19.90 -7.95
N GLY A 415 -30.01 -20.60 -7.54
CA GLY A 415 -31.27 -19.99 -7.11
C GLY A 415 -31.57 -20.01 -5.61
N ASP A 416 -30.76 -20.67 -4.78
CA ASP A 416 -31.04 -20.83 -3.33
C ASP A 416 -30.61 -19.61 -2.49
N ILE A 417 -31.11 -18.46 -2.92
CA ILE A 417 -30.87 -17.15 -2.32
C ILE A 417 -32.19 -16.41 -2.11
N HIS A 418 -32.42 -15.95 -0.88
CA HIS A 418 -33.71 -15.44 -0.40
C HIS A 418 -33.53 -14.04 0.17
N VAL A 419 -34.51 -13.15 -0.06
CA VAL A 419 -34.47 -11.76 0.46
C VAL A 419 -35.55 -11.60 1.52
N ARG A 420 -35.18 -10.99 2.65
CA ARG A 420 -36.08 -10.70 3.77
C ARG A 420 -35.85 -9.28 4.27
N GLU A 421 -36.95 -8.63 4.66
CA GLU A 421 -36.90 -7.27 5.18
C GLU A 421 -36.33 -7.25 6.60
N LEU A 422 -35.32 -6.42 6.84
CA LEU A 422 -34.75 -6.19 8.15
C LEU A 422 -34.25 -4.75 8.25
N ASP A 423 -34.87 -3.95 9.12
CA ASP A 423 -34.37 -2.64 9.51
C ASP A 423 -33.71 -2.71 10.90
N LEU A 424 -32.39 -2.58 10.93
CA LEU A 424 -31.61 -2.59 12.18
C LEU A 424 -31.79 -1.31 13.01
N ALA A 425 -32.44 -0.28 12.47
CA ALA A 425 -32.83 0.92 13.21
C ALA A 425 -34.22 0.78 13.89
N SER A 426 -34.79 -0.42 13.95
CA SER A 426 -36.07 -0.69 14.61
C SER A 426 -36.02 -2.03 15.36
N LEU A 427 -36.11 -2.01 16.70
CA LEU A 427 -36.17 -3.24 17.50
C LEU A 427 -37.41 -4.09 17.16
N GLU A 428 -38.53 -3.46 16.81
CA GLU A 428 -39.72 -4.15 16.33
C GLU A 428 -39.45 -4.91 15.03
N SER A 429 -38.81 -4.25 14.04
CA SER A 429 -38.42 -4.89 12.78
C SER A 429 -37.51 -6.09 13.02
N ILE A 430 -36.52 -5.94 13.91
CA ILE A 430 -35.60 -7.03 14.27
C ILE A 430 -36.35 -8.23 14.88
N ARG A 431 -37.28 -7.99 15.81
CA ARG A 431 -38.06 -9.06 16.45
C ARG A 431 -38.99 -9.75 15.45
N LYS A 432 -39.67 -8.98 14.59
CA LYS A 432 -40.52 -9.49 13.52
C LYS A 432 -39.73 -10.36 12.54
N PHE A 433 -38.57 -9.88 12.11
CA PHE A 433 -37.66 -10.62 11.24
C PHE A 433 -37.22 -11.94 11.90
N ALA A 434 -36.71 -11.88 13.13
CA ALA A 434 -36.20 -13.06 13.83
C ALA A 434 -37.30 -14.12 14.01
N LYS A 435 -38.51 -13.71 14.42
CA LYS A 435 -39.67 -14.61 14.53
C LYS A 435 -39.98 -15.29 13.19
N GLY A 436 -40.12 -14.51 12.11
CA GLY A 436 -40.41 -15.07 10.79
C GLY A 436 -39.32 -16.01 10.29
N PHE A 437 -38.05 -15.67 10.50
CA PHE A 437 -36.93 -16.54 10.12
C PHE A 437 -36.92 -17.86 10.90
N LEU A 438 -37.21 -17.82 12.21
CA LEU A 438 -37.26 -19.02 13.05
C LEU A 438 -38.44 -19.95 12.73
N GLU A 439 -39.56 -19.39 12.25
CA GLU A 439 -40.72 -20.13 11.75
C GLU A 439 -40.43 -20.78 10.39
N GLU A 440 -39.73 -20.08 9.50
CA GLU A 440 -39.41 -20.54 8.15
C GLU A 440 -38.31 -21.60 8.12
N GLU A 441 -37.18 -21.30 8.77
CA GLU A 441 -36.01 -22.17 8.74
C GLU A 441 -35.96 -23.06 9.96
N LYS A 442 -35.25 -24.20 9.86
CA LYS A 442 -34.96 -25.10 10.99
C LYS A 442 -33.50 -25.11 11.39
N ARG A 443 -32.63 -24.44 10.62
CA ARG A 443 -31.19 -24.36 10.83
C ARG A 443 -30.69 -22.93 10.63
N LEU A 444 -29.57 -22.61 11.27
CA LEU A 444 -28.76 -21.42 10.99
C LEU A 444 -27.31 -21.75 11.34
N ASP A 445 -26.49 -21.94 10.32
CA ASP A 445 -25.11 -22.41 10.47
C ASP A 445 -24.12 -21.23 10.46
N ILE A 446 -24.43 -20.14 9.74
CA ILE A 446 -23.57 -18.95 9.67
C ILE A 446 -24.43 -17.67 9.77
N LEU A 447 -24.15 -16.84 10.77
CA LEU A 447 -24.70 -15.49 10.90
C LEU A 447 -23.61 -14.45 10.62
N ILE A 448 -23.82 -13.59 9.63
CA ILE A 448 -22.90 -12.51 9.25
C ILE A 448 -23.57 -11.17 9.49
N ASN A 449 -23.17 -10.52 10.58
CA ASN A 449 -23.57 -9.16 10.95
C ASN A 449 -22.70 -8.15 10.17
N ASN A 450 -23.04 -7.96 8.89
CA ASN A 450 -22.29 -7.15 7.93
C ASN A 450 -22.80 -5.71 7.78
N ALA A 451 -24.10 -5.47 7.97
CA ALA A 451 -24.69 -4.16 7.75
C ALA A 451 -24.02 -3.07 8.60
N GLY A 452 -24.01 -1.84 8.09
CA GLY A 452 -23.61 -0.70 8.90
C GLY A 452 -23.72 0.64 8.19
N VAL A 453 -23.68 1.70 9.00
CA VAL A 453 -23.70 3.10 8.60
C VAL A 453 -22.47 3.80 9.18
N MET A 454 -21.98 4.85 8.50
CA MET A 454 -20.75 5.54 8.87
C MET A 454 -20.90 7.04 8.75
N ALA A 455 -20.35 7.75 9.74
CA ALA A 455 -20.24 9.21 9.76
C ALA A 455 -21.57 9.90 9.45
N CYS A 456 -22.66 9.38 10.02
CA CYS A 456 -23.98 9.98 9.87
C CYS A 456 -24.04 11.31 10.63
N PRO A 457 -24.78 12.32 10.14
CA PRO A 457 -25.26 13.41 10.99
C PRO A 457 -25.99 12.85 12.22
N LYS A 458 -26.07 13.63 13.31
CA LYS A 458 -26.77 13.17 14.53
C LYS A 458 -28.21 12.85 14.17
N ALA A 459 -28.59 11.59 14.34
CA ALA A 459 -29.92 11.08 14.10
C ALA A 459 -30.19 9.97 15.12
N LEU A 460 -31.47 9.69 15.34
CA LEU A 460 -31.91 8.62 16.22
C LEU A 460 -32.59 7.52 15.41
N THR A 461 -32.43 6.28 15.85
CA THR A 461 -33.24 5.14 15.42
C THR A 461 -34.69 5.31 15.88
N ASN A 462 -35.58 4.44 15.41
CA ASN A 462 -37.00 4.49 15.79
C ASN A 462 -37.20 4.28 17.31
N ASP A 463 -36.24 3.64 17.96
CA ASP A 463 -36.22 3.33 19.38
C ASP A 463 -35.44 4.37 20.22
N GLY A 464 -34.99 5.47 19.61
CA GLY A 464 -34.31 6.57 20.31
C GLY A 464 -32.80 6.37 20.54
N PHE A 465 -32.15 5.45 19.84
CA PHE A 465 -30.70 5.26 19.93
C PHE A 465 -29.95 6.09 18.90
N GLU A 466 -28.73 6.53 19.22
CA GLU A 466 -27.82 7.14 18.25
C GLU A 466 -27.67 6.23 17.04
N GLN A 467 -27.84 6.79 15.83
CA GLN A 467 -27.96 6.05 14.59
C GLN A 467 -26.84 5.01 14.35
N GLN A 468 -25.57 5.36 14.58
CA GLN A 468 -24.44 4.48 14.31
C GLN A 468 -24.32 3.37 15.36
N LEU A 469 -24.47 3.68 16.64
CA LEU A 469 -24.54 2.70 17.73
C LEU A 469 -25.74 1.76 17.55
N GLY A 470 -26.92 2.33 17.29
CA GLY A 470 -28.18 1.63 17.10
C GLY A 470 -28.11 0.61 15.98
N VAL A 471 -27.70 1.04 14.78
CA VAL A 471 -27.63 0.16 13.61
C VAL A 471 -26.44 -0.79 13.66
N ASN A 472 -25.23 -0.29 13.96
CA ASN A 472 -24.02 -1.09 13.80
C ASN A 472 -23.85 -2.13 14.92
N HIS A 473 -24.32 -1.81 16.13
CA HIS A 473 -24.12 -2.62 17.34
C HIS A 473 -25.45 -3.11 17.95
N LEU A 474 -26.33 -2.24 18.43
CA LEU A 474 -27.52 -2.66 19.20
C LEU A 474 -28.49 -3.53 18.39
N GLY A 475 -28.70 -3.19 17.11
CA GLY A 475 -29.54 -3.98 16.22
C GLY A 475 -29.00 -5.39 15.98
N HIS A 476 -27.69 -5.51 15.73
CA HIS A 476 -27.03 -6.81 15.59
C HIS A 476 -26.96 -7.58 16.91
N PHE A 477 -26.77 -6.88 18.03
CA PHE A 477 -26.79 -7.46 19.37
C PHE A 477 -28.14 -8.14 19.62
N LEU A 478 -29.25 -7.44 19.38
CA LEU A 478 -30.60 -8.00 19.53
C LEU A 478 -30.81 -9.18 18.57
N LEU A 479 -30.52 -8.99 17.28
CA LEU A 479 -30.70 -10.02 16.26
C LEU A 479 -29.95 -11.31 16.61
N THR A 480 -28.69 -11.19 17.01
CA THR A 480 -27.83 -12.34 17.36
C THR A 480 -28.39 -13.09 18.55
N ASN A 481 -28.83 -12.39 19.59
CA ASN A 481 -29.40 -13.02 20.78
C ASN A 481 -30.74 -13.72 20.49
N LEU A 482 -31.61 -13.13 19.66
CA LEU A 482 -32.87 -13.76 19.26
C LEU A 482 -32.69 -15.03 18.43
N LEU A 483 -31.59 -15.12 17.65
CA LEU A 483 -31.27 -16.27 16.82
C LEU A 483 -30.32 -17.27 17.49
N LEU A 484 -29.88 -16.98 18.72
CA LEU A 484 -28.76 -17.68 19.36
C LEU A 484 -29.06 -19.15 19.62
N ASP A 485 -30.27 -19.47 20.07
CA ASP A 485 -30.64 -20.86 20.34
C ASP A 485 -30.75 -21.69 19.06
N ARG A 486 -31.12 -21.05 17.94
CA ARG A 486 -31.07 -21.71 16.63
C ARG A 486 -29.64 -21.99 16.18
N LEU A 487 -28.72 -21.05 16.38
CA LEU A 487 -27.29 -21.24 16.10
C LEU A 487 -26.73 -22.41 16.92
N LYS A 488 -27.04 -22.48 18.23
CA LYS A 488 -26.64 -23.61 19.09
C LYS A 488 -27.23 -24.94 18.62
N ALA A 489 -28.51 -24.98 18.25
CA ALA A 489 -29.16 -26.18 17.74
C ALA A 489 -28.60 -26.63 16.37
N SER A 490 -27.95 -25.73 15.63
CA SER A 490 -27.34 -26.01 14.33
C SER A 490 -25.83 -26.24 14.43
N ALA A 491 -25.27 -26.31 15.63
CA ALA A 491 -23.83 -26.40 15.83
C ALA A 491 -23.20 -27.61 15.08
N PRO A 492 -21.97 -27.49 14.56
CA PRO A 492 -21.09 -26.33 14.65
C PRO A 492 -21.57 -25.14 13.81
N SER A 493 -21.63 -23.95 14.41
CA SER A 493 -22.12 -22.74 13.76
C SER A 493 -21.25 -21.52 14.09
N ARG A 494 -21.36 -20.47 13.27
CA ARG A 494 -20.44 -19.32 13.30
C ARG A 494 -21.16 -17.99 13.27
N ILE A 495 -20.66 -17.04 14.07
CA ILE A 495 -21.15 -15.67 14.13
C ILE A 495 -20.00 -14.73 13.74
N ILE A 496 -20.19 -13.93 12.70
CA ILE A 496 -19.18 -13.02 12.17
C ILE A 496 -19.69 -11.58 12.30
N ASN A 497 -19.00 -10.77 13.08
CA ASN A 497 -19.33 -9.36 13.33
C ASN A 497 -18.36 -8.45 12.60
N LEU A 498 -18.85 -7.64 11.65
CA LEU A 498 -18.00 -6.69 10.94
C LEU A 498 -17.70 -5.47 11.81
N SER A 499 -16.40 -5.18 11.93
CA SER A 499 -15.82 -4.03 12.61
C SER A 499 -14.97 -3.21 11.61
N SER A 500 -14.03 -2.40 12.10
CA SER A 500 -13.16 -1.53 11.30
C SER A 500 -11.86 -1.21 12.05
N LEU A 501 -10.79 -0.84 11.33
CA LEU A 501 -9.61 -0.20 11.95
C LEU A 501 -9.97 1.04 12.79
N ALA A 502 -11.12 1.68 12.50
CA ALA A 502 -11.69 2.76 13.30
C ALA A 502 -11.85 2.39 14.79
N HIS A 503 -12.03 1.10 15.13
CA HIS A 503 -12.15 0.65 16.52
C HIS A 503 -10.93 1.02 17.37
N LYS A 504 -9.74 1.19 16.76
CA LYS A 504 -8.50 1.56 17.47
C LYS A 504 -8.58 2.95 18.08
N TYR A 505 -9.37 3.83 17.47
CA TYR A 505 -9.59 5.21 17.91
C TYR A 505 -10.91 5.36 18.71
N GLY A 506 -11.66 4.27 18.87
CA GLY A 506 -12.89 4.25 19.66
C GLY A 506 -12.63 4.18 21.16
N LYS A 507 -13.57 4.72 21.93
CA LYS A 507 -13.69 4.51 23.37
C LYS A 507 -15.17 4.35 23.69
N ILE A 508 -15.53 3.35 24.50
CA ILE A 508 -16.89 3.22 25.01
C ILE A 508 -17.12 4.31 26.06
N ASN A 509 -18.05 5.21 25.79
CA ASN A 509 -18.45 6.25 26.73
C ASN A 509 -19.55 5.73 27.66
N GLN A 510 -19.17 5.15 28.79
CA GLN A 510 -20.14 4.57 29.75
C GLN A 510 -21.12 5.60 30.33
N LYS A 511 -20.77 6.89 30.31
CA LYS A 511 -21.60 7.98 30.85
C LYS A 511 -22.59 8.55 29.84
N ASP A 512 -22.30 8.38 28.55
CA ASP A 512 -23.11 8.94 27.46
C ASP A 512 -22.94 8.05 26.22
N LEU A 513 -23.33 6.78 26.36
CA LEU A 513 -23.17 5.77 25.31
C LEU A 513 -23.95 6.19 24.06
N ASN A 514 -25.12 6.79 24.28
CA ASN A 514 -26.06 7.26 23.26
C ASN A 514 -25.71 8.65 22.68
N SER A 515 -24.57 9.26 23.05
CA SER A 515 -24.11 10.56 22.54
C SER A 515 -25.16 11.68 22.63
N GLU A 516 -25.91 11.71 23.73
CA GLU A 516 -26.98 12.67 23.98
C GLU A 516 -26.41 14.07 24.21
N HIS A 517 -25.31 14.18 24.97
CA HIS A 517 -24.72 15.46 25.36
C HIS A 517 -23.78 16.04 24.30
N SER A 518 -22.96 15.20 23.66
CA SER A 518 -22.00 15.63 22.65
C SER A 518 -21.90 14.60 21.53
N TYR A 519 -21.92 15.06 20.28
CA TYR A 519 -21.89 14.17 19.12
C TYR A 519 -20.80 14.58 18.14
N ASN A 520 -19.92 13.63 17.85
CA ASN A 520 -18.98 13.72 16.73
C ASN A 520 -19.09 12.46 15.88
N GLN A 521 -19.36 12.66 14.59
CA GLN A 521 -19.71 11.62 13.62
C GLN A 521 -18.65 10.50 13.54
N VAL A 522 -17.36 10.87 13.59
CA VAL A 522 -16.24 9.93 13.52
C VAL A 522 -16.10 9.17 14.83
N THR A 523 -16.17 9.87 15.97
CA THR A 523 -16.06 9.21 17.29
C THR A 523 -17.20 8.23 17.56
N ALA A 524 -18.43 8.56 17.16
CA ALA A 524 -19.60 7.68 17.27
C ALA A 524 -19.43 6.42 16.41
N TYR A 525 -18.91 6.58 15.18
CA TYR A 525 -18.55 5.45 14.33
C TYR A 525 -17.49 4.55 14.98
N CYS A 526 -16.38 5.14 15.43
CA CYS A 526 -15.30 4.44 16.11
C CYS A 526 -15.78 3.69 17.37
N GLN A 527 -16.68 4.31 18.15
CA GLN A 527 -17.34 3.68 19.30
C GLN A 527 -18.17 2.47 18.88
N SER A 528 -19.03 2.61 17.86
CA SER A 528 -19.86 1.49 17.37
C SER A 528 -19.02 0.31 16.85
N LYS A 529 -17.89 0.58 16.18
CA LYS A 529 -17.02 -0.48 15.65
C LYS A 529 -16.17 -1.12 16.74
N LEU A 530 -15.82 -0.37 17.80
CA LEU A 530 -15.25 -0.94 19.03
C LEU A 530 -16.26 -1.82 19.77
N ALA A 531 -17.52 -1.40 19.84
CA ALA A 531 -18.59 -2.18 20.47
C ALA A 531 -18.73 -3.56 19.80
N ASN A 532 -18.65 -3.65 18.47
CA ASN A 532 -18.68 -4.94 17.76
C ASN A 532 -17.51 -5.88 18.14
N VAL A 533 -16.30 -5.33 18.37
CA VAL A 533 -15.15 -6.16 18.81
C VAL A 533 -15.36 -6.68 20.24
N MET A 534 -15.82 -5.80 21.15
CA MET A 534 -16.11 -6.17 22.54
C MET A 534 -17.26 -7.17 22.62
N PHE A 535 -18.31 -6.98 21.80
CA PHE A 535 -19.43 -7.90 21.68
C PHE A 535 -18.98 -9.29 21.27
N THR A 536 -18.16 -9.42 20.22
CA THR A 536 -17.62 -10.72 19.80
C THR A 536 -16.85 -11.42 20.93
N ARG A 537 -16.02 -10.68 21.67
CA ARG A 537 -15.21 -11.25 22.76
C ARG A 537 -16.09 -11.77 23.88
N GLU A 538 -17.06 -10.97 24.31
CA GLU A 538 -17.99 -11.36 25.38
C GLU A 538 -18.91 -12.50 24.93
N LEU A 539 -19.40 -12.46 23.69
CA LEU A 539 -20.19 -13.52 23.08
C LEU A 539 -19.42 -14.85 23.07
N ALA A 540 -18.15 -14.84 22.67
CA ALA A 540 -17.32 -16.04 22.66
C ALA A 540 -17.13 -16.64 24.06
N LYS A 541 -16.99 -15.82 25.10
CA LYS A 541 -16.96 -16.30 26.50
C LYS A 541 -18.27 -16.98 26.89
N ARG A 542 -19.40 -16.36 26.55
CA ARG A 542 -20.75 -16.87 26.87
C ARG A 542 -21.11 -18.12 26.07
N LEU A 543 -20.45 -18.37 24.94
CA LEU A 543 -20.67 -19.54 24.09
C LEU A 543 -19.72 -20.72 24.34
N GLN A 544 -18.83 -20.62 25.33
CA GLN A 544 -17.98 -21.74 25.72
C GLN A 544 -18.82 -23.00 25.99
N GLY A 545 -18.42 -24.12 25.38
CA GLY A 545 -19.12 -25.40 25.49
C GLY A 545 -20.30 -25.61 24.52
N THR A 546 -20.63 -24.65 23.65
CA THR A 546 -21.78 -24.75 22.73
C THR A 546 -21.41 -25.10 21.28
N SER A 547 -20.12 -25.20 20.95
CA SER A 547 -19.62 -25.37 19.57
C SER A 547 -20.05 -24.28 18.58
N VAL A 548 -20.48 -23.13 19.11
CA VAL A 548 -20.75 -21.90 18.35
C VAL A 548 -19.55 -20.97 18.51
N THR A 549 -18.94 -20.55 17.40
CA THR A 549 -17.80 -19.63 17.43
C THR A 549 -18.20 -18.22 16.99
N ALA A 550 -17.49 -17.21 17.52
CA ALA A 550 -17.72 -15.81 17.19
C ALA A 550 -16.42 -15.12 16.78
N TYR A 551 -16.44 -14.37 15.68
CA TYR A 551 -15.27 -13.65 15.18
C TYR A 551 -15.60 -12.19 14.86
N ALA A 552 -14.63 -11.30 15.08
CA ALA A 552 -14.73 -9.90 14.68
C ALA A 552 -13.83 -9.69 13.46
N VAL A 553 -14.34 -9.05 12.41
CA VAL A 553 -13.64 -8.94 11.13
C VAL A 553 -13.48 -7.48 10.74
N HIS A 554 -12.29 -7.11 10.27
CA HIS A 554 -12.12 -5.88 9.49
C HIS A 554 -11.94 -6.23 8.01
N PRO A 555 -12.82 -5.75 7.13
CA PRO A 555 -12.77 -6.07 5.70
C PRO A 555 -11.70 -5.28 4.91
N GLY A 556 -10.91 -4.41 5.56
CA GLY A 556 -10.08 -3.41 4.88
C GLY A 556 -10.84 -2.13 4.56
N THR A 557 -10.19 -1.19 3.86
CA THR A 557 -10.83 0.00 3.29
C THR A 557 -11.40 -0.38 1.94
N VAL A 558 -12.73 -0.46 1.78
CA VAL A 558 -13.40 -1.05 0.61
C VAL A 558 -14.31 -0.03 -0.09
N ASP A 559 -14.34 -0.02 -1.42
CA ASP A 559 -15.18 0.90 -2.21
C ASP A 559 -16.63 0.43 -2.08
N THR A 560 -17.36 1.05 -1.16
CA THR A 560 -18.75 0.73 -0.84
C THR A 560 -19.53 2.03 -0.68
N ASP A 561 -20.85 1.97 -0.74
CA ASP A 561 -21.71 3.14 -0.46
C ASP A 561 -21.60 3.67 1.01
N LEU A 562 -20.74 3.09 1.85
CA LEU A 562 -20.60 3.41 3.28
C LEU A 562 -20.19 4.88 3.56
N PRO A 563 -19.33 5.55 2.77
CA PRO A 563 -18.95 6.95 2.96
C PRO A 563 -19.98 7.99 2.50
N ARG A 564 -21.19 7.61 2.05
CA ARG A 564 -22.16 8.51 1.40
C ARG A 564 -22.57 9.75 2.20
N HIS A 565 -22.35 9.76 3.52
CA HIS A 565 -22.67 10.89 4.41
C HIS A 565 -21.47 11.79 4.76
N MET A 566 -20.26 11.51 4.24
CA MET A 566 -19.05 12.34 4.43
C MET A 566 -19.01 13.61 3.57
N GLY A 567 -20.18 14.13 3.16
CA GLY A 567 -20.33 15.19 2.16
C GLY A 567 -19.70 16.54 2.50
N SER A 568 -19.31 16.79 3.76
CA SER A 568 -18.62 18.03 4.17
C SER A 568 -17.12 17.85 4.44
N LEU A 569 -16.68 16.66 4.89
CA LEU A 569 -15.26 16.39 5.09
C LEU A 569 -14.51 16.30 3.75
N PHE A 570 -15.20 15.84 2.69
CA PHE A 570 -14.71 15.84 1.32
C PHE A 570 -14.76 17.21 0.62
N PHE A 571 -15.49 18.20 1.15
CA PHE A 571 -15.59 19.53 0.52
C PHE A 571 -14.28 20.33 0.66
N LEU A 572 -13.50 20.08 1.72
CA LEU A 572 -12.11 20.57 1.85
C LEU A 572 -11.13 19.83 0.90
N PHE A 573 -11.56 18.72 0.29
CA PHE A 573 -10.83 17.93 -0.69
C PHE A 573 -11.47 18.01 -2.09
N ASP A 574 -12.39 18.94 -2.33
CA ASP A 574 -13.07 19.15 -3.63
C ASP A 574 -12.23 19.99 -4.60
N HIS A 575 -10.90 19.82 -4.56
CA HIS A 575 -10.06 20.13 -5.71
C HIS A 575 -10.20 18.96 -6.69
N LYS A 576 -10.48 19.27 -7.96
CA LYS A 576 -10.62 18.33 -9.09
C LYS A 576 -9.45 17.34 -9.29
N LEU A 577 -8.39 17.45 -8.50
CA LEU A 577 -7.16 16.65 -8.51
C LEU A 577 -7.15 15.48 -7.49
N ILE A 578 -8.03 15.47 -6.48
CA ILE A 578 -7.94 14.51 -5.34
C ILE A 578 -8.97 13.35 -5.43
N LYS A 579 -10.02 13.50 -6.23
CA LYS A 579 -11.07 12.47 -6.40
C LYS A 579 -10.58 11.12 -6.96
N PRO A 580 -9.62 11.06 -7.91
CA PRO A 580 -9.04 9.79 -8.36
C PRO A 580 -8.15 9.14 -7.29
N LEU A 581 -7.40 9.97 -6.54
CA LEU A 581 -6.42 9.56 -5.53
C LEU A 581 -7.02 8.73 -4.38
N LEU A 582 -8.28 9.01 -4.00
CA LEU A 582 -8.96 8.27 -2.93
C LEU A 582 -9.55 6.93 -3.43
N ARG A 583 -9.98 6.86 -4.69
CA ARG A 583 -10.49 5.63 -5.33
C ARG A 583 -9.45 4.50 -5.36
N ILE A 584 -8.17 4.86 -5.47
CA ILE A 584 -7.01 3.95 -5.59
C ILE A 584 -6.65 3.26 -4.25
N THR A 585 -7.19 3.71 -3.11
CA THR A 585 -6.95 3.10 -1.78
C THR A 585 -8.02 2.10 -1.34
N PHE A 586 -9.08 1.94 -2.14
CA PHE A 586 -10.21 1.10 -1.80
C PHE A 586 -10.07 -0.30 -2.42
N LYS A 587 -10.15 -1.32 -1.57
CA LYS A 587 -10.36 -2.73 -1.94
C LYS A 587 -11.64 -2.89 -2.75
N THR A 588 -11.64 -3.83 -3.69
CA THR A 588 -12.88 -4.28 -4.34
C THR A 588 -13.81 -4.91 -3.29
N PRO A 589 -15.14 -4.87 -3.47
CA PRO A 589 -16.06 -5.58 -2.59
C PRO A 589 -15.73 -7.08 -2.40
N LEU A 590 -15.22 -7.74 -3.45
CA LEU A 590 -14.79 -9.14 -3.42
C LEU A 590 -13.57 -9.33 -2.53
N SER A 591 -12.58 -8.45 -2.64
CA SER A 591 -11.44 -8.38 -1.74
C SER A 591 -11.87 -8.12 -0.29
N GLY A 592 -12.78 -7.19 -0.07
CA GLY A 592 -13.32 -6.86 1.24
C GLY A 592 -14.04 -8.04 1.90
N ALA A 593 -14.61 -8.94 1.10
CA ALA A 593 -15.26 -10.16 1.58
C ALA A 593 -14.27 -11.24 2.03
N GLN A 594 -12.99 -11.21 1.64
CA GLN A 594 -12.07 -12.33 1.86
C GLN A 594 -11.84 -12.66 3.34
N THR A 595 -11.67 -11.65 4.20
CA THR A 595 -11.51 -11.91 5.64
C THR A 595 -12.80 -12.43 6.26
N THR A 596 -13.96 -11.96 5.80
CA THR A 596 -15.27 -12.49 6.19
C THR A 596 -15.39 -13.96 5.78
N LEU A 597 -15.07 -14.28 4.52
CA LEU A 597 -15.09 -15.64 3.98
C LEU A 597 -14.13 -16.56 4.72
N TYR A 598 -12.91 -16.11 5.02
CA TYR A 598 -11.94 -16.86 5.83
C TYR A 598 -12.53 -17.24 7.19
N THR A 599 -13.07 -16.27 7.94
CA THR A 599 -13.67 -16.57 9.26
C THR A 599 -14.95 -17.42 9.17
N ALA A 600 -15.71 -17.30 8.08
CA ALA A 600 -16.93 -18.06 7.85
C ALA A 600 -16.66 -19.51 7.40
N LEU A 601 -15.55 -19.77 6.70
CA LEU A 601 -15.31 -21.03 5.98
C LEU A 601 -14.10 -21.83 6.46
N ASP A 602 -13.15 -21.22 7.16
CA ASP A 602 -11.94 -21.94 7.56
C ASP A 602 -12.21 -22.79 8.82
N GLU A 603 -12.24 -24.11 8.63
CA GLU A 603 -12.51 -25.10 9.67
C GLU A 603 -11.45 -25.11 10.78
N ASP A 604 -10.22 -24.64 10.51
CA ASP A 604 -9.12 -24.62 11.48
C ASP A 604 -9.28 -23.54 12.57
N LEU A 605 -10.25 -22.65 12.43
CA LEU A 605 -10.47 -21.51 13.34
C LEU A 605 -11.28 -21.83 14.59
N THR A 606 -11.72 -23.07 14.80
CA THR A 606 -12.64 -23.41 15.90
C THR A 606 -12.10 -23.05 17.28
N GLU A 607 -10.79 -23.20 17.48
CA GLU A 607 -10.08 -22.85 18.73
C GLU A 607 -9.81 -21.33 18.89
N GLU A 608 -10.20 -20.53 17.90
CA GLU A 608 -9.90 -19.10 17.82
C GLU A 608 -11.10 -18.20 18.09
N SER A 609 -12.18 -18.73 18.68
CA SER A 609 -13.38 -17.96 19.03
C SER A 609 -13.05 -16.74 19.90
N GLY A 610 -13.67 -15.60 19.60
CA GLY A 610 -13.45 -14.32 20.28
C GLY A 610 -12.31 -13.47 19.70
N LYS A 611 -11.58 -13.96 18.69
CA LYS A 611 -10.50 -13.20 18.03
C LYS A 611 -11.01 -12.16 17.03
N TYR A 612 -10.14 -11.19 16.75
CA TYR A 612 -10.33 -10.15 15.75
C TYR A 612 -9.35 -10.38 14.59
N TYR A 613 -9.89 -10.49 13.38
CA TYR A 613 -9.12 -10.75 12.16
C TYR A 613 -8.95 -9.45 11.36
N ALA A 614 -7.70 -9.01 11.30
CA ALA A 614 -7.19 -7.94 10.46
C ALA A 614 -5.68 -8.16 10.26
N GLU A 615 -5.07 -7.51 9.27
CA GLU A 615 -3.61 -7.52 9.04
C GLU A 615 -2.78 -6.94 10.22
N GLN A 616 -3.39 -6.54 11.34
CA GLN A 616 -2.72 -5.86 12.46
C GLN A 616 -3.31 -6.19 13.86
N LYS A 617 -2.53 -5.91 14.92
CA LYS A 617 -2.85 -6.17 16.34
C LYS A 617 -4.05 -5.34 16.88
N LEU A 618 -4.81 -5.96 17.81
CA LEU A 618 -5.92 -5.37 18.60
C LEU A 618 -5.51 -4.17 19.48
N SER A 619 -6.42 -3.20 19.68
CA SER A 619 -6.21 -2.06 20.59
C SER A 619 -6.30 -2.43 22.08
N LYS A 620 -5.71 -1.60 22.97
CA LYS A 620 -5.80 -1.80 24.44
C LYS A 620 -7.24 -1.74 24.95
N TYR A 621 -8.07 -0.86 24.38
CA TYR A 621 -9.46 -0.70 24.78
C TYR A 621 -10.29 -1.92 24.43
N ALA A 622 -10.07 -2.52 23.25
CA ALA A 622 -10.77 -3.74 22.81
C ALA A 622 -10.47 -4.98 23.69
N ARG A 623 -9.43 -4.94 24.54
CA ARG A 623 -9.06 -6.04 25.45
C ARG A 623 -9.57 -5.83 26.88
N ASN A 624 -10.33 -4.77 27.15
CA ASN A 624 -10.89 -4.53 28.48
C ASN A 624 -12.17 -5.36 28.66
N ASP A 625 -12.05 -6.42 29.45
CA ASP A 625 -13.13 -7.37 29.67
C ASP A 625 -14.24 -6.82 30.58
N GLU A 626 -13.91 -5.97 31.56
CA GLU A 626 -14.91 -5.33 32.43
C GLU A 626 -15.85 -4.42 31.63
N ILE A 627 -15.30 -3.64 30.70
CA ILE A 627 -16.08 -2.78 29.80
C ILE A 627 -16.90 -3.62 28.82
N ALA A 628 -16.37 -4.75 28.35
CA ALA A 628 -17.11 -5.64 27.45
C ALA A 628 -18.32 -6.28 28.14
N THR A 629 -18.17 -6.74 29.38
CA THR A 629 -19.28 -7.25 30.20
C THR A 629 -20.30 -6.15 30.48
N TRP A 630 -19.85 -4.96 30.91
CA TRP A 630 -20.74 -3.81 31.11
C TRP A 630 -21.52 -3.45 29.84
N LEU A 631 -20.84 -3.41 28.68
CA LEU A 631 -21.46 -3.08 27.41
C LEU A 631 -22.51 -4.12 27.01
N TRP A 632 -22.27 -5.40 27.28
CA TRP A 632 -23.24 -6.45 27.05
C TRP A 632 -24.51 -6.21 27.87
N ASP A 633 -24.37 -6.01 29.18
CA ASP A 633 -25.50 -5.85 30.09
C ASP A 633 -26.30 -4.58 29.74
N GLU A 634 -25.59 -3.50 29.43
CA GLU A 634 -26.21 -2.25 28.97
C GLU A 634 -26.92 -2.42 27.61
N SER A 635 -26.33 -3.16 26.68
CA SER A 635 -26.97 -3.47 25.39
C SER A 635 -28.23 -4.32 25.59
N ALA A 636 -28.20 -5.29 26.51
CA ALA A 636 -29.36 -6.12 26.86
C ALA A 636 -30.49 -5.28 27.48
N ARG A 637 -30.14 -4.34 28.36
CA ARG A 637 -31.07 -3.38 28.95
C ARG A 637 -31.70 -2.47 27.88
N MET A 638 -30.87 -1.85 27.03
CA MET A 638 -31.32 -0.93 25.98
C MET A 638 -32.22 -1.62 24.95
N THR A 639 -31.92 -2.87 24.59
CA THR A 639 -32.69 -3.63 23.58
C THR A 639 -33.93 -4.35 24.15
N GLY A 640 -34.14 -4.30 25.46
CA GLY A 640 -35.23 -5.01 26.13
C GLY A 640 -35.08 -6.53 26.03
N LEU A 641 -33.85 -7.05 26.09
CA LEU A 641 -33.56 -8.48 26.26
C LEU A 641 -33.52 -8.88 27.74
N SER A 642 -33.23 -7.92 28.63
CA SER A 642 -33.34 -8.09 30.08
C SER A 642 -34.81 -7.95 30.50
N GLY A 643 -35.53 -9.07 30.52
CA GLY A 643 -36.91 -9.17 31.00
C GLY A 643 -37.17 -10.53 31.61
#